data_AF-A0A6B3CEH2-F1
#
_entry.id   AF-A0A6B3CEH2-F1
#
_cell.length_a   1.000
_cell.length_b   1.000
_cell.length_c   1.000
_cell.angle_alpha   90.00
_cell.angle_beta   90.00
_cell.angle_gamma   90.00
#
_symmetry.space_group_name_H-M   'P 1'
#
loop_
_entity.id
_entity.type
_entity.pdbx_description
1 polymer ?
#
loop_
_entity_poly.entity_id
_entity_poly.type
_entity_poly.pdbx_seq_one_letter_code
_entity_poly.pdbx_strand_id
1 'polypeptide(L)'
;MAQALQGIARLTPTAVANYLAGQRGLLKSAKEPDGNRRQVVLLRSAPTWEEPALLPWNGGRRARVAAAPSVLAVYQETLSHLDAPGPGSAEDLSLLVLLTDREDAELDPGILVRVYRHAIQHVDNWDLIREIFTASGIDPRLGDETWGVAEALLEAAPAGGWPSLNRQVLSRTHALNALARRRLRLAADSQLDIDTLLLWSRTSTEGPHVYRTLREGERAGLRHFLAEVDQAGPTADVLLSIAEHDEPSVALPFGLVAAALWQHAPAGPEVFRARGRAENILGREFSDEAIRRYGKAAENLVARNAQLLAEVTPDAEKLAGHLGATESVRHSPYLPAGLEARLAAVGSAITGRDLDACHTALREVQAHYLAETARIRIGRARMAVRLVQWLDTEPQWTPDTAAGALAHYNAELSWADRASEHLEAGGDTEPALSAAYDDLAADVRKVRRRMDRAFAEQIAEWTAAGTAPGSMLTVETFLERVAKPVVKSERRLMLLVVDGMSAALAGQLGEELSANWTEYDPVGEKALPPTRQAMAAALPTVTAVSRTTLFTGTLQRGDQKTEKREFSSLRLWSGKKAAVFHKDDLRPAGTGSRFGTDLEKALADDTSHVAVVLNTVDDNLKKDERLDEWDWTVGDIEALTPLLDEARRRGMAVVITSDHGHVLEHRGVKVPTPEVVNARYREVPDGVAEPLLSDAEMLLNGARVVGGPIVALWSADSRYTNRAAGYHGGVHPAEFTIPVLAYLPDGATEHIPSGWRQLIDTYEPHWWKLGTTRLQAAPVPPSAQAVAAAAPQPANARRTQKKAVPQATGLFEIMVSPQPSEAEGTLLSVQAQSPLEQILDDLFASPAFSDQLALLPRKQDPERLRQALAALCENNTLPLTAVAAAAGMPPARSRGYAAVLTQLLNMDGIQVLELLPDNKTLKLNLAWLKAQFGLEE
;
A
#
# COMPACT_ATOMS: atom_id res chain seq x y z
N MET A 1 -30.16 6.61 -61.97
CA MET A 1 -31.45 6.84 -61.29
C MET A 1 -31.42 6.14 -59.94
N ALA A 2 -30.82 6.77 -58.92
CA ALA A 2 -30.56 6.15 -57.62
C ALA A 2 -30.63 7.21 -56.50
N GLN A 3 -31.76 7.93 -56.43
CA GLN A 3 -31.89 9.14 -55.62
C GLN A 3 -33.33 9.37 -55.11
N ALA A 4 -34.09 8.28 -54.96
CA ALA A 4 -35.50 8.28 -54.57
C ALA A 4 -35.89 7.06 -53.70
N LEU A 5 -34.95 6.55 -52.90
CA LEU A 5 -35.15 5.43 -51.96
C LEU A 5 -34.83 5.80 -50.49
N GLN A 6 -34.66 7.09 -50.19
CA GLN A 6 -34.63 7.56 -48.80
C GLN A 6 -36.07 7.61 -48.26
N GLY A 7 -36.36 6.89 -47.17
CA GLY A 7 -37.55 7.13 -46.34
C GLY A 7 -38.47 5.94 -46.04
N ILE A 8 -38.33 4.77 -46.69
CA ILE A 8 -39.18 3.60 -46.41
C ILE A 8 -38.36 2.52 -45.69
N ALA A 9 -38.67 2.28 -44.42
CA ALA A 9 -37.99 1.30 -43.57
C ALA A 9 -38.22 -0.15 -44.04
N ARG A 10 -37.30 -1.06 -43.69
CA ARG A 10 -37.45 -2.51 -43.85
C ARG A 10 -38.10 -3.07 -42.58
N LEU A 11 -39.25 -3.74 -42.71
CA LEU A 11 -39.89 -4.39 -41.57
C LEU A 11 -39.20 -5.70 -41.19
N THR A 12 -39.03 -5.93 -39.89
CA THR A 12 -38.45 -7.16 -39.31
C THR A 12 -39.53 -8.22 -39.05
N PRO A 13 -39.17 -9.50 -38.88
CA PRO A 13 -40.09 -10.55 -38.40
C PRO A 13 -40.88 -10.15 -37.16
N THR A 14 -40.22 -9.52 -36.19
CA THR A 14 -40.81 -9.00 -34.96
C THR A 14 -41.84 -7.89 -35.25
N ALA A 15 -41.52 -6.94 -36.13
CA ALA A 15 -42.43 -5.86 -36.50
C ALA A 15 -43.70 -6.38 -37.20
N VAL A 16 -43.54 -7.28 -38.17
CA VAL A 16 -44.68 -7.90 -38.88
C VAL A 16 -45.53 -8.74 -37.92
N ALA A 17 -44.91 -9.58 -37.08
CA ALA A 17 -45.63 -10.43 -36.13
C ALA A 17 -46.43 -9.61 -35.10
N ASN A 18 -45.83 -8.54 -34.55
CA ASN A 18 -46.50 -7.68 -33.58
C ASN A 18 -47.64 -6.87 -34.21
N TYR A 19 -47.46 -6.33 -35.42
CA TYR A 19 -48.54 -5.70 -36.17
C TYR A 19 -49.73 -6.66 -36.36
N LEU A 20 -49.47 -7.90 -36.81
CA LEU A 20 -50.51 -8.93 -36.99
C LEU A 20 -51.19 -9.36 -35.68
N ALA A 21 -50.52 -9.24 -34.53
CA ALA A 21 -51.10 -9.50 -33.22
C ALA A 21 -52.01 -8.34 -32.74
N GLY A 22 -51.62 -7.09 -33.01
CA GLY A 22 -52.42 -5.90 -32.68
C GLY A 22 -53.74 -5.79 -33.45
N GLN A 23 -53.78 -6.28 -34.71
CA GLN A 23 -54.97 -6.18 -35.56
C GLN A 23 -56.10 -7.15 -35.18
N ARG A 24 -56.82 -6.82 -34.10
CA ARG A 24 -58.08 -7.48 -33.66
C ARG A 24 -59.14 -7.64 -34.75
N GLY A 25 -59.06 -6.87 -35.84
CA GLY A 25 -59.92 -7.04 -37.02
C GLY A 25 -59.69 -8.36 -37.75
N LEU A 26 -58.44 -8.73 -38.03
CA LEU A 26 -58.07 -10.00 -38.67
C LEU A 26 -58.61 -11.20 -37.86
N LEU A 27 -58.47 -11.11 -36.54
CA LEU A 27 -58.95 -12.12 -35.57
C LEU A 27 -60.49 -12.20 -35.47
N LYS A 28 -61.23 -11.16 -35.85
CA LYS A 28 -62.70 -11.17 -35.90
C LYS A 28 -63.24 -11.78 -37.19
N SER A 29 -62.66 -11.43 -38.34
CA SER A 29 -62.98 -12.06 -39.63
C SER A 29 -62.69 -13.57 -39.66
N ALA A 30 -61.81 -14.04 -38.79
CA ALA A 30 -61.46 -15.45 -38.62
C ALA A 30 -62.46 -16.28 -37.76
N LYS A 31 -63.63 -15.73 -37.39
CA LYS A 31 -64.63 -16.37 -36.52
C LYS A 31 -66.04 -16.54 -37.13
N GLU A 32 -66.24 -16.20 -38.40
CA GLU A 32 -67.49 -16.55 -39.10
C GLU A 32 -67.52 -18.06 -39.46
N PRO A 33 -68.70 -18.71 -39.60
CA PRO A 33 -68.78 -20.17 -39.74
C PRO A 33 -68.15 -20.74 -41.02
N ASP A 34 -68.21 -19.98 -42.13
CA ASP A 34 -67.56 -20.34 -43.39
C ASP A 34 -66.07 -19.96 -43.34
N GLY A 35 -65.25 -20.86 -42.81
CA GLY A 35 -63.80 -20.68 -42.60
C GLY A 35 -62.92 -20.58 -43.86
N ASN A 36 -63.46 -20.10 -44.99
CA ASN A 36 -62.84 -20.19 -46.33
C ASN A 36 -62.47 -18.82 -46.94
N ARG A 37 -62.20 -17.81 -46.10
CA ARG A 37 -61.71 -16.48 -46.53
C ARG A 37 -60.21 -16.33 -46.26
N ARG A 38 -59.42 -16.56 -47.30
CA ARG A 38 -58.02 -16.12 -47.38
C ARG A 38 -57.95 -14.59 -47.31
N GLN A 39 -56.89 -14.05 -46.70
CA GLN A 39 -56.73 -12.60 -46.49
C GLN A 39 -55.37 -12.11 -46.97
N VAL A 40 -55.34 -10.90 -47.54
CA VAL A 40 -54.10 -10.23 -47.95
C VAL A 40 -53.96 -8.92 -47.19
N VAL A 41 -52.80 -8.70 -46.57
CA VAL A 41 -52.41 -7.45 -45.92
C VAL A 41 -51.24 -6.87 -46.71
N LEU A 42 -51.40 -5.66 -47.24
CA LEU A 42 -50.27 -4.90 -47.79
C LEU A 42 -49.65 -4.07 -46.65
N LEU A 43 -48.35 -4.19 -46.43
CA LEU A 43 -47.59 -3.34 -45.51
C LEU A 43 -46.62 -2.47 -46.29
N ARG A 44 -46.61 -1.16 -45.99
CA ARG A 44 -45.63 -0.25 -46.59
C ARG A 44 -44.25 -0.50 -45.97
N SER A 45 -43.30 -0.93 -46.78
CA SER A 45 -41.97 -1.39 -46.38
C SER A 45 -41.03 -1.38 -47.59
N ALA A 46 -39.71 -1.34 -47.36
CA ALA A 46 -38.75 -1.79 -48.36
C ALA A 46 -39.16 -3.19 -48.85
N PRO A 47 -39.24 -3.45 -50.17
CA PRO A 47 -39.79 -4.68 -50.73
C PRO A 47 -38.71 -5.78 -50.75
N THR A 48 -38.25 -6.16 -49.56
CA THR A 48 -37.17 -7.13 -49.34
C THR A 48 -37.53 -8.04 -48.17
N TRP A 49 -37.51 -9.35 -48.39
CA TRP A 49 -37.74 -10.35 -47.34
C TRP A 49 -36.77 -11.52 -47.53
N GLU A 50 -35.74 -11.56 -46.70
CA GLU A 50 -34.69 -12.60 -46.69
C GLU A 50 -34.94 -13.65 -45.58
N GLU A 51 -36.03 -13.45 -44.84
CA GLU A 51 -36.42 -14.20 -43.66
C GLU A 51 -37.33 -15.38 -44.01
N PRO A 52 -37.55 -16.36 -43.10
CA PRO A 52 -38.48 -17.45 -43.33
C PRO A 52 -39.87 -16.95 -43.76
N ALA A 53 -40.33 -17.34 -44.95
CA ALA A 53 -41.55 -16.84 -45.56
C ALA A 53 -42.86 -17.23 -44.83
N LEU A 54 -42.79 -17.93 -43.69
CA LEU A 54 -43.93 -18.46 -42.93
C LEU A 54 -43.82 -18.13 -41.43
N LEU A 55 -44.31 -16.96 -41.03
CA LEU A 55 -44.35 -16.51 -39.62
C LEU A 55 -45.49 -17.21 -38.84
N PRO A 56 -45.29 -17.55 -37.54
CA PRO A 56 -46.37 -18.04 -36.68
C PRO A 56 -47.36 -16.91 -36.34
N TRP A 57 -48.66 -17.20 -36.35
CA TRP A 57 -49.71 -16.24 -36.02
C TRP A 57 -50.83 -16.90 -35.21
N ASN A 58 -51.20 -16.28 -34.09
CA ASN A 58 -52.36 -16.60 -33.24
C ASN A 58 -52.67 -18.11 -33.06
N GLY A 59 -51.95 -18.78 -32.15
CA GLY A 59 -52.38 -20.07 -31.59
C GLY A 59 -52.33 -21.27 -32.53
N GLY A 60 -51.48 -21.25 -33.55
CA GLY A 60 -51.20 -22.40 -34.42
C GLY A 60 -51.31 -22.15 -35.92
N ARG A 61 -51.82 -20.97 -36.34
CA ARG A 61 -51.89 -20.59 -37.76
C ARG A 61 -50.54 -20.01 -38.23
N ARG A 62 -50.38 -19.85 -39.54
CA ARG A 62 -49.17 -19.28 -40.15
C ARG A 62 -49.54 -18.21 -41.18
N ALA A 63 -48.80 -17.11 -41.17
CA ALA A 63 -48.90 -16.04 -42.17
C ALA A 63 -47.76 -16.21 -43.19
N ARG A 64 -48.08 -16.23 -44.48
CA ARG A 64 -47.06 -16.11 -45.53
C ARG A 64 -46.61 -14.65 -45.61
N VAL A 65 -45.31 -14.40 -45.65
CA VAL A 65 -44.75 -13.06 -45.94
C VAL A 65 -43.99 -13.14 -47.26
N ALA A 66 -44.20 -12.17 -48.14
CA ALA A 66 -43.47 -12.03 -49.40
C ALA A 66 -43.19 -10.56 -49.76
N ALA A 67 -42.14 -10.34 -50.55
CA ALA A 67 -41.78 -9.03 -51.07
C ALA A 67 -42.48 -8.76 -52.41
N ALA A 68 -43.04 -7.56 -52.58
CA ALA A 68 -43.73 -7.13 -53.79
C ALA A 68 -43.13 -5.81 -54.32
N PRO A 69 -42.02 -5.86 -55.09
CA PRO A 69 -41.24 -4.69 -55.52
C PRO A 69 -41.84 -3.92 -56.71
N SER A 70 -43.12 -4.15 -57.05
CA SER A 70 -43.84 -3.42 -58.10
C SER A 70 -45.34 -3.61 -57.96
N VAL A 71 -46.12 -2.71 -58.57
CA VAL A 71 -47.58 -2.85 -58.72
C VAL A 71 -47.96 -4.22 -59.28
N LEU A 72 -47.27 -4.70 -60.33
CA LEU A 72 -47.55 -6.00 -60.94
C LEU A 72 -47.30 -7.16 -59.97
N ALA A 73 -46.23 -7.09 -59.15
CA ALA A 73 -45.95 -8.10 -58.13
C ALA A 73 -47.02 -8.11 -57.01
N VAL A 74 -47.52 -6.93 -56.59
CA VAL A 74 -48.64 -6.83 -55.64
C VAL A 74 -49.88 -7.54 -56.18
N TYR A 75 -50.23 -7.32 -57.45
CA TYR A 75 -51.40 -7.97 -58.07
C TYR A 75 -51.18 -9.47 -58.23
N GLN A 76 -50.03 -9.89 -58.77
CA GLN A 76 -49.71 -11.29 -59.01
C GLN A 76 -49.80 -12.11 -57.72
N GLU A 77 -49.17 -11.65 -56.64
CA GLU A 77 -49.21 -12.34 -55.34
C GLU A 77 -50.59 -12.27 -54.68
N THR A 78 -51.27 -11.13 -54.72
CA THR A 78 -52.62 -10.96 -54.13
C THR A 78 -53.63 -11.89 -54.82
N LEU A 79 -53.65 -11.93 -56.16
CA LEU A 79 -54.56 -12.78 -56.92
C LEU A 79 -54.17 -14.26 -56.80
N SER A 80 -52.88 -14.62 -56.93
CA SER A 80 -52.43 -16.01 -56.76
C SER A 80 -52.74 -16.56 -55.36
N HIS A 81 -52.74 -15.70 -54.34
CA HIS A 81 -53.15 -16.11 -52.99
C HIS A 81 -54.66 -16.29 -52.86
N LEU A 82 -55.46 -15.36 -53.38
CA LEU A 82 -56.92 -15.39 -53.24
C LEU A 82 -57.61 -16.43 -54.13
N ASP A 83 -57.12 -16.62 -55.35
CA ASP A 83 -57.73 -17.50 -56.36
C ASP A 83 -57.26 -18.97 -56.26
N ALA A 84 -56.22 -19.25 -55.46
CA ALA A 84 -55.76 -20.61 -55.21
C ALA A 84 -56.74 -21.42 -54.33
N PRO A 85 -56.96 -22.72 -54.61
CA PRO A 85 -58.09 -23.48 -54.09
C PRO A 85 -58.18 -23.54 -52.55
N GLY A 86 -59.41 -23.58 -52.03
CA GLY A 86 -59.71 -23.56 -50.60
C GLY A 86 -59.05 -24.71 -49.83
N PRO A 87 -58.56 -24.46 -48.59
CA PRO A 87 -57.80 -25.45 -47.82
C PRO A 87 -58.71 -26.44 -47.07
N GLY A 88 -58.12 -27.54 -46.61
CA GLY A 88 -58.82 -28.62 -45.89
C GLY A 88 -57.98 -29.30 -44.81
N SER A 89 -56.92 -28.65 -44.31
CA SER A 89 -56.01 -29.19 -43.29
C SER A 89 -55.44 -28.08 -42.40
N ALA A 90 -55.21 -28.37 -41.13
CA ALA A 90 -54.91 -27.38 -40.08
C ALA A 90 -53.52 -26.70 -40.16
N GLU A 91 -52.82 -26.77 -41.29
CA GLU A 91 -51.56 -26.04 -41.58
C GLU A 91 -51.84 -24.74 -42.37
N ASP A 92 -52.97 -24.08 -42.06
CA ASP A 92 -53.60 -23.07 -42.90
C ASP A 92 -52.78 -21.78 -43.11
N LEU A 93 -52.30 -21.59 -44.34
CA LEU A 93 -51.83 -20.31 -44.89
C LEU A 93 -53.01 -19.40 -45.25
N SER A 94 -53.85 -19.09 -44.26
CA SER A 94 -55.06 -18.26 -44.41
C SER A 94 -54.77 -16.76 -44.57
N LEU A 95 -53.52 -16.33 -44.43
CA LEU A 95 -53.09 -14.94 -44.46
C LEU A 95 -51.78 -14.79 -45.25
N LEU A 96 -51.78 -13.86 -46.21
CA LEU A 96 -50.60 -13.33 -46.90
C LEU A 96 -50.33 -11.89 -46.44
N VAL A 97 -49.06 -11.59 -46.19
CA VAL A 97 -48.52 -10.25 -45.97
C VAL A 97 -47.58 -9.91 -47.13
N LEU A 98 -47.83 -8.79 -47.81
CA LEU A 98 -46.97 -8.28 -48.87
C LEU A 98 -46.25 -7.01 -48.41
N LEU A 99 -44.93 -7.03 -48.47
CA LEU A 99 -44.08 -5.88 -48.21
C LEU A 99 -43.86 -5.13 -49.52
N THR A 100 -44.32 -3.88 -49.61
CA THR A 100 -44.25 -3.07 -50.83
C THR A 100 -43.91 -1.61 -50.53
N ASP A 101 -43.16 -0.98 -51.43
CA ASP A 101 -42.79 0.43 -51.37
C ASP A 101 -43.83 1.37 -52.01
N ARG A 102 -44.83 0.79 -52.68
CA ARG A 102 -45.90 1.49 -53.40
C ARG A 102 -46.82 2.30 -52.49
N GLU A 103 -47.50 3.29 -53.07
CA GLU A 103 -48.59 4.04 -52.42
C GLU A 103 -49.98 3.55 -52.87
N ASP A 104 -51.02 3.85 -52.08
CA ASP A 104 -52.42 3.55 -52.44
C ASP A 104 -52.81 4.09 -53.83
N ALA A 105 -52.29 5.27 -54.19
CA ALA A 105 -52.55 5.91 -55.48
C ALA A 105 -51.92 5.18 -56.69
N GLU A 106 -51.01 4.23 -56.46
CA GLU A 106 -50.40 3.40 -57.51
C GLU A 106 -51.14 2.06 -57.74
N LEU A 107 -52.17 1.75 -56.92
CA LEU A 107 -52.92 0.50 -56.98
C LEU A 107 -54.36 0.74 -57.46
N ASP A 108 -54.88 -0.12 -58.34
CA ASP A 108 -56.28 -0.04 -58.79
C ASP A 108 -57.27 -0.30 -57.63
N PRO A 109 -58.38 0.45 -57.53
CA PRO A 109 -59.41 0.21 -56.52
C PRO A 109 -59.91 -1.25 -56.45
N GLY A 110 -59.89 -1.98 -57.56
CA GLY A 110 -60.26 -3.39 -57.65
C GLY A 110 -59.24 -4.39 -57.08
N ILE A 111 -57.98 -3.99 -56.84
CA ILE A 111 -57.05 -4.74 -55.97
C ILE A 111 -57.14 -4.25 -54.53
N LEU A 112 -57.28 -2.94 -54.30
CA LEU A 112 -57.40 -2.36 -52.96
C LEU A 112 -58.61 -2.94 -52.20
N VAL A 113 -59.80 -3.02 -52.80
CA VAL A 113 -61.00 -3.62 -52.18
C VAL A 113 -60.82 -5.11 -51.78
N ARG A 114 -59.77 -5.79 -52.28
CA ARG A 114 -59.46 -7.19 -51.92
C ARG A 114 -58.46 -7.35 -50.77
N VAL A 115 -57.83 -6.26 -50.32
CA VAL A 115 -56.84 -6.28 -49.22
C VAL A 115 -57.41 -5.70 -47.92
N TYR A 116 -56.78 -6.04 -46.79
CA TYR A 116 -57.23 -5.66 -45.46
C TYR A 116 -57.40 -4.14 -45.31
N ARG A 117 -58.58 -3.71 -44.84
CA ARG A 117 -59.00 -2.30 -44.69
C ARG A 117 -59.01 -1.48 -45.99
N HIS A 118 -58.90 -2.12 -47.15
CA HIS A 118 -58.91 -1.51 -48.49
C HIS A 118 -57.79 -0.50 -48.78
N ALA A 119 -56.66 -0.59 -48.09
CA ALA A 119 -55.52 0.33 -48.22
C ALA A 119 -54.20 -0.39 -47.86
N ILE A 120 -53.07 0.12 -48.34
CA ILE A 120 -51.74 -0.25 -47.85
C ILE A 120 -51.61 0.23 -46.41
N GLN A 121 -51.29 -0.68 -45.50
CA GLN A 121 -51.18 -0.36 -44.09
C GLN A 121 -49.76 0.11 -43.77
N HIS A 122 -49.65 1.23 -43.09
CA HIS A 122 -48.38 1.72 -42.57
C HIS A 122 -48.11 1.06 -41.20
N VAL A 123 -46.87 0.59 -41.01
CA VAL A 123 -46.36 0.21 -39.68
C VAL A 123 -45.50 1.35 -39.19
N ASP A 124 -45.97 2.07 -38.17
CA ASP A 124 -45.13 3.02 -37.46
C ASP A 124 -44.27 2.25 -36.43
N ASN A 125 -42.96 2.19 -36.71
CA ASN A 125 -42.01 1.50 -35.84
C ASN A 125 -41.92 2.15 -34.45
N TRP A 126 -42.16 3.46 -34.33
CA TRP A 126 -42.21 4.15 -33.03
C TRP A 126 -43.46 3.80 -32.24
N ASP A 127 -44.62 3.75 -32.90
CA ASP A 127 -45.88 3.36 -32.24
C ASP A 127 -45.81 1.91 -31.71
N LEU A 128 -45.09 1.02 -32.42
CA LEU A 128 -44.76 -0.32 -31.95
C LEU A 128 -43.78 -0.31 -30.75
N ILE A 129 -42.72 0.51 -30.79
CA ILE A 129 -41.76 0.64 -29.68
C ILE A 129 -42.43 1.19 -28.42
N ARG A 130 -43.34 2.16 -28.57
CA ARG A 130 -44.20 2.69 -27.49
C ARG A 130 -44.97 1.56 -26.81
N GLU A 131 -45.50 0.61 -27.56
CA GLU A 131 -46.23 -0.53 -27.01
C GLU A 131 -45.31 -1.57 -26.35
N ILE A 132 -44.14 -1.90 -26.93
CA ILE A 132 -43.21 -2.87 -26.35
C ILE A 132 -42.59 -2.37 -25.04
N PHE A 133 -42.21 -1.09 -24.95
CA PHE A 133 -41.75 -0.47 -23.69
C PHE A 133 -42.92 -0.11 -22.74
N THR A 134 -44.18 -0.25 -23.18
CA THR A 134 -45.40 0.21 -22.48
C THR A 134 -45.37 1.69 -22.07
N ALA A 135 -44.76 2.52 -22.91
CA ALA A 135 -44.62 3.95 -22.73
C ALA A 135 -45.94 4.71 -23.04
N SER A 136 -46.12 5.89 -22.45
CA SER A 136 -47.23 6.80 -22.80
C SER A 136 -46.96 7.64 -24.05
N GLY A 137 -45.69 7.80 -24.42
CA GLY A 137 -45.22 8.54 -25.59
C GLY A 137 -43.72 8.35 -25.78
N ILE A 138 -43.16 8.99 -26.80
CA ILE A 138 -41.74 8.92 -27.18
C ILE A 138 -41.19 10.34 -27.28
N ASP A 139 -39.95 10.53 -26.82
CA ASP A 139 -39.19 11.79 -26.95
C ASP A 139 -38.88 12.07 -28.44
N PRO A 140 -39.32 13.20 -29.02
CA PRO A 140 -39.11 13.50 -30.44
C PRO A 140 -37.66 13.42 -30.90
N ARG A 141 -36.69 13.63 -30.00
CA ARG A 141 -35.25 13.50 -30.26
C ARG A 141 -34.83 12.10 -30.74
N LEU A 142 -35.63 11.07 -30.50
CA LEU A 142 -35.40 9.74 -31.06
C LEU A 142 -35.73 9.66 -32.56
N GLY A 143 -36.62 10.52 -33.06
CA GLY A 143 -36.92 10.66 -34.49
C GLY A 143 -35.87 11.46 -35.26
N ASP A 144 -35.09 12.30 -34.58
CA ASP A 144 -33.96 13.04 -35.16
C ASP A 144 -32.73 12.14 -35.45
N GLU A 145 -32.67 10.95 -34.86
CA GLU A 145 -31.57 9.98 -35.00
C GLU A 145 -31.65 9.20 -36.33
N THR A 146 -31.02 9.75 -37.38
CA THR A 146 -31.16 9.27 -38.77
C THR A 146 -30.55 7.89 -39.09
N TRP A 147 -30.06 7.14 -38.09
CA TRP A 147 -29.35 5.86 -38.29
C TRP A 147 -30.20 4.60 -38.07
N GLY A 148 -31.50 4.72 -37.78
CA GLY A 148 -32.40 3.59 -37.64
C GLY A 148 -32.43 3.00 -36.22
N VAL A 149 -32.55 3.88 -35.22
CA VAL A 149 -32.74 3.53 -33.79
C VAL A 149 -33.97 2.64 -33.60
N ALA A 150 -35.05 2.91 -34.33
CA ALA A 150 -36.29 2.17 -34.20
C ALA A 150 -36.10 0.70 -34.60
N GLU A 151 -35.47 0.45 -35.74
CA GLU A 151 -35.12 -0.88 -36.23
C GLU A 151 -34.17 -1.57 -35.25
N ALA A 152 -33.16 -0.86 -34.75
CA ALA A 152 -32.19 -1.39 -33.78
C ALA A 152 -32.86 -1.85 -32.46
N LEU A 153 -33.81 -1.07 -31.93
CA LEU A 153 -34.60 -1.42 -30.73
C LEU A 153 -35.53 -2.62 -30.96
N LEU A 154 -36.06 -2.80 -32.17
CA LEU A 154 -36.92 -3.93 -32.54
C LEU A 154 -36.12 -5.21 -32.81
N GLU A 155 -34.92 -5.10 -33.37
CA GLU A 155 -33.97 -6.22 -33.54
C GLU A 155 -33.34 -6.67 -32.22
N ALA A 156 -32.96 -5.73 -31.34
CA ALA A 156 -32.25 -6.03 -30.10
C ALA A 156 -33.19 -6.57 -28.99
N ALA A 157 -34.51 -6.49 -29.17
CA ALA A 157 -35.51 -6.85 -28.18
C ALA A 157 -35.24 -8.24 -27.54
N PRO A 158 -35.21 -8.36 -26.20
CA PRO A 158 -35.05 -9.65 -25.53
C PRO A 158 -36.33 -10.47 -25.58
N ALA A 159 -36.22 -11.80 -25.43
CA ALA A 159 -37.35 -12.74 -25.54
C ALA A 159 -38.49 -12.51 -24.53
N GLY A 160 -38.25 -11.75 -23.45
CA GLY A 160 -39.27 -11.33 -22.47
C GLY A 160 -39.87 -9.93 -22.72
N GLY A 161 -39.47 -9.23 -23.79
CA GLY A 161 -39.78 -7.83 -24.03
C GLY A 161 -38.86 -6.85 -23.27
N TRP A 162 -38.84 -5.59 -23.70
CA TRP A 162 -38.08 -4.54 -23.01
C TRP A 162 -38.70 -4.23 -21.62
N PRO A 163 -37.91 -3.74 -20.64
CA PRO A 163 -38.44 -3.37 -19.33
C PRO A 163 -39.59 -2.35 -19.41
N SER A 164 -40.66 -2.59 -18.66
CA SER A 164 -41.86 -1.73 -18.65
C SER A 164 -41.57 -0.36 -18.04
N LEU A 165 -41.88 0.70 -18.79
CA LEU A 165 -41.81 2.09 -18.34
C LEU A 165 -43.03 2.53 -17.52
N ASN A 166 -43.98 1.66 -17.19
CA ASN A 166 -45.17 1.98 -16.39
C ASN A 166 -45.93 3.24 -16.86
N ARG A 167 -46.05 3.43 -18.19
CA ARG A 167 -46.62 4.63 -18.85
C ARG A 167 -45.85 5.95 -18.65
N GLN A 168 -44.55 5.91 -18.35
CA GLN A 168 -43.67 7.06 -18.56
C GLN A 168 -43.38 7.27 -20.06
N VAL A 169 -42.78 8.41 -20.42
CA VAL A 169 -42.32 8.68 -21.80
C VAL A 169 -40.98 7.99 -22.02
N LEU A 170 -40.80 7.32 -23.17
CA LEU A 170 -39.51 6.78 -23.57
C LEU A 170 -38.58 7.92 -24.00
N SER A 171 -37.64 8.29 -23.15
CA SER A 171 -36.63 9.32 -23.44
C SER A 171 -35.51 8.79 -24.33
N ARG A 172 -34.84 9.68 -25.07
CA ARG A 172 -33.65 9.33 -25.88
C ARG A 172 -32.62 8.54 -25.07
N THR A 173 -32.23 9.08 -23.92
CA THR A 173 -31.22 8.46 -23.03
C THR A 173 -31.67 7.09 -22.52
N HIS A 174 -32.95 6.89 -22.17
CA HIS A 174 -33.41 5.57 -21.73
C HIS A 174 -33.36 4.53 -22.86
N ALA A 175 -33.85 4.90 -24.05
CA ALA A 175 -33.87 4.02 -25.21
C ALA A 175 -32.45 3.63 -25.65
N LEU A 176 -31.55 4.60 -25.76
CA LEU A 176 -30.16 4.36 -26.16
C LEU A 176 -29.36 3.64 -25.07
N ASN A 177 -29.60 3.88 -23.77
CA ASN A 177 -28.99 3.08 -22.70
C ASN A 177 -29.43 1.61 -22.73
N ALA A 178 -30.73 1.36 -22.95
CA ALA A 178 -31.25 0.01 -23.08
C ALA A 178 -30.66 -0.72 -24.31
N LEU A 179 -30.56 -0.01 -25.45
CA LEU A 179 -29.97 -0.53 -26.68
C LEU A 179 -28.46 -0.80 -26.52
N ALA A 180 -27.70 0.14 -25.96
CA ALA A 180 -26.26 0.02 -25.76
C ALA A 180 -25.92 -1.16 -24.83
N ARG A 181 -26.54 -1.25 -23.64
CA ARG A 181 -26.37 -2.41 -22.75
C ARG A 181 -26.64 -3.72 -23.47
N ARG A 182 -27.71 -3.78 -24.27
CA ARG A 182 -28.14 -4.98 -24.98
C ARG A 182 -27.22 -5.38 -26.13
N ARG A 183 -26.75 -4.44 -26.97
CA ARG A 183 -25.85 -4.71 -28.10
C ARG A 183 -24.42 -5.01 -27.62
N LEU A 184 -23.92 -4.29 -26.62
CA LEU A 184 -22.60 -4.54 -26.01
C LEU A 184 -22.57 -5.79 -25.12
N ARG A 185 -23.73 -6.38 -24.77
CA ARG A 185 -23.91 -7.48 -23.80
C ARG A 185 -23.41 -7.13 -22.38
N LEU A 186 -23.65 -5.91 -21.93
CA LEU A 186 -23.46 -5.49 -20.53
C LEU A 186 -24.60 -6.01 -19.64
N ALA A 187 -24.43 -5.95 -18.32
CA ALA A 187 -25.52 -6.27 -17.40
C ALA A 187 -26.64 -5.21 -17.47
N ALA A 188 -27.86 -5.58 -17.07
CA ALA A 188 -29.04 -4.74 -17.22
C ALA A 188 -28.98 -3.44 -16.37
N ASP A 189 -28.18 -3.46 -15.31
CA ASP A 189 -27.94 -2.43 -14.31
C ASP A 189 -26.60 -1.69 -14.49
N SER A 190 -25.65 -2.23 -15.28
CA SER A 190 -24.33 -1.61 -15.54
C SER A 190 -24.43 -0.13 -15.91
N GLN A 191 -23.64 0.74 -15.28
CA GLN A 191 -23.49 2.11 -15.77
C GLN A 191 -22.82 2.11 -17.16
N LEU A 192 -23.01 3.17 -17.93
CA LEU A 192 -22.36 3.35 -19.24
C LEU A 192 -21.25 4.39 -19.10
N ASP A 193 -20.40 4.18 -18.10
CA ASP A 193 -19.21 4.97 -17.82
C ASP A 193 -17.97 4.37 -18.53
N ILE A 194 -16.88 5.13 -18.56
CA ILE A 194 -15.63 4.69 -19.20
C ILE A 194 -15.01 3.48 -18.51
N ASP A 195 -15.17 3.38 -17.19
CA ASP A 195 -14.62 2.29 -16.38
C ASP A 195 -15.30 0.95 -16.72
N THR A 196 -16.63 0.95 -16.89
CA THR A 196 -17.39 -0.22 -17.36
C THR A 196 -16.99 -0.59 -18.79
N LEU A 197 -16.77 0.37 -19.68
CA LEU A 197 -16.35 0.09 -21.06
C LEU A 197 -14.90 -0.44 -21.15
N LEU A 198 -13.98 0.06 -20.33
CA LEU A 198 -12.59 -0.45 -20.23
C LEU A 198 -12.55 -1.88 -19.65
N LEU A 199 -13.36 -2.16 -18.63
CA LEU A 199 -13.54 -3.53 -18.12
C LEU A 199 -14.18 -4.44 -19.16
N TRP A 200 -15.21 -3.97 -19.88
CA TRP A 200 -15.89 -4.71 -20.93
C TRP A 200 -14.95 -5.13 -22.06
N SER A 201 -14.08 -4.23 -22.53
CA SER A 201 -13.18 -4.55 -23.64
C SER A 201 -12.15 -5.64 -23.31
N ARG A 202 -11.79 -5.79 -22.01
CA ARG A 202 -10.91 -6.86 -21.53
C ARG A 202 -11.65 -8.14 -21.14
N THR A 203 -12.82 -8.04 -20.51
CA THR A 203 -13.52 -9.19 -19.89
C THR A 203 -14.59 -9.83 -20.76
N SER A 204 -15.14 -9.11 -21.74
CA SER A 204 -16.19 -9.62 -22.63
C SER A 204 -15.60 -10.14 -23.93
N THR A 205 -15.58 -11.45 -24.12
CA THR A 205 -15.16 -12.09 -25.39
C THR A 205 -16.15 -11.84 -26.52
N GLU A 206 -17.44 -11.79 -26.20
CA GLU A 206 -18.54 -11.75 -27.17
C GLU A 206 -19.07 -10.35 -27.46
N GLY A 207 -19.04 -9.44 -26.48
CA GLY A 207 -19.63 -8.10 -26.57
C GLY A 207 -19.00 -7.24 -27.67
N PRO A 208 -17.66 -7.08 -27.69
CA PRO A 208 -16.97 -6.35 -28.75
C PRO A 208 -17.14 -6.99 -30.13
N HIS A 209 -17.22 -8.33 -30.21
CA HIS A 209 -17.48 -9.02 -31.48
C HIS A 209 -18.88 -8.69 -32.04
N VAL A 210 -19.91 -8.66 -31.19
CA VAL A 210 -21.25 -8.19 -31.61
C VAL A 210 -21.24 -6.71 -31.98
N TYR A 211 -20.51 -5.86 -31.25
CA TYR A 211 -20.38 -4.45 -31.61
C TYR A 211 -19.75 -4.24 -33.01
N ARG A 212 -18.75 -5.06 -33.38
CA ARG A 212 -18.15 -5.05 -34.72
C ARG A 212 -19.12 -5.44 -35.84
N THR A 213 -20.07 -6.33 -35.57
CA THR A 213 -21.05 -6.83 -36.58
C THR A 213 -22.31 -5.98 -36.71
N LEU A 214 -22.43 -4.88 -35.95
CA LEU A 214 -23.51 -3.91 -36.12
C LEU A 214 -23.41 -3.18 -37.46
N ARG A 215 -24.58 -2.73 -37.94
CA ARG A 215 -24.71 -1.87 -39.14
C ARG A 215 -23.91 -0.58 -38.92
N GLU A 216 -23.19 -0.10 -39.94
CA GLU A 216 -22.24 1.01 -39.81
C GLU A 216 -22.83 2.26 -39.14
N GLY A 217 -24.04 2.69 -39.57
CA GLY A 217 -24.74 3.82 -38.97
C GLY A 217 -25.17 3.59 -37.52
N GLU A 218 -25.57 2.37 -37.16
CA GLU A 218 -25.93 2.01 -35.78
C GLU A 218 -24.70 1.95 -34.87
N ARG A 219 -23.58 1.44 -35.39
CA ARG A 219 -22.29 1.47 -34.69
C ARG A 219 -21.84 2.92 -34.45
N ALA A 220 -21.89 3.76 -35.48
CA ALA A 220 -21.54 5.18 -35.38
C ALA A 220 -22.47 5.96 -34.43
N GLY A 221 -23.78 5.68 -34.46
CA GLY A 221 -24.76 6.28 -33.56
C GLY A 221 -24.56 5.91 -32.10
N LEU A 222 -24.35 4.62 -31.80
CA LEU A 222 -23.99 4.15 -30.45
C LEU A 222 -22.65 4.72 -29.99
N ARG A 223 -21.66 4.83 -30.89
CA ARG A 223 -20.34 5.43 -30.62
C ARG A 223 -20.45 6.91 -30.26
N HIS A 224 -21.24 7.67 -30.99
CA HIS A 224 -21.51 9.07 -30.68
C HIS A 224 -22.23 9.22 -29.33
N PHE A 225 -23.27 8.41 -29.10
CA PHE A 225 -24.05 8.42 -27.87
C PHE A 225 -23.21 8.08 -26.62
N LEU A 226 -22.37 7.03 -26.68
CA LEU A 226 -21.50 6.64 -25.57
C LEU A 226 -20.39 7.69 -25.31
N ALA A 227 -20.05 8.51 -26.31
CA ALA A 227 -19.12 9.62 -26.17
C ALA A 227 -19.74 10.90 -25.58
N GLU A 228 -21.06 10.93 -25.33
CA GLU A 228 -21.72 12.04 -24.64
C GLU A 228 -21.25 12.17 -23.18
N VAL A 229 -21.18 13.41 -22.68
CA VAL A 229 -20.66 13.72 -21.33
C VAL A 229 -21.50 13.07 -20.23
N ASP A 230 -22.80 12.85 -20.47
CA ASP A 230 -23.72 12.18 -19.53
C ASP A 230 -23.58 10.64 -19.54
N GLN A 231 -22.74 10.07 -20.42
CA GLN A 231 -22.44 8.63 -20.50
C GLN A 231 -20.95 8.38 -20.13
N ALA A 232 -20.14 7.84 -21.06
CA ALA A 232 -18.72 7.54 -20.84
C ALA A 232 -17.79 8.68 -21.32
N GLY A 233 -18.36 9.75 -21.88
CA GLY A 233 -17.65 10.94 -22.32
C GLY A 233 -16.71 10.71 -23.52
N PRO A 234 -15.99 11.75 -23.97
CA PRO A 234 -15.15 11.70 -25.17
C PRO A 234 -14.10 10.58 -25.19
N THR A 235 -13.75 10.05 -24.01
CA THR A 235 -12.85 8.93 -23.82
C THR A 235 -13.37 7.62 -24.42
N ALA A 236 -14.70 7.42 -24.46
CA ALA A 236 -15.32 6.25 -25.07
C ALA A 236 -15.10 6.19 -26.59
N ASP A 237 -15.00 7.34 -27.25
CA ASP A 237 -14.74 7.42 -28.69
C ASP A 237 -13.35 6.85 -29.05
N VAL A 238 -12.35 7.02 -28.17
CA VAL A 238 -11.03 6.38 -28.29
C VAL A 238 -11.15 4.87 -28.12
N LEU A 239 -11.83 4.42 -27.05
CA LEU A 239 -12.02 2.99 -26.74
C LEU A 239 -12.68 2.23 -27.89
N LEU A 240 -13.78 2.78 -28.41
CA LEU A 240 -14.55 2.16 -29.49
C LEU A 240 -13.80 2.21 -30.83
N SER A 241 -12.87 3.16 -31.01
CA SER A 241 -11.92 3.14 -32.13
C SER A 241 -10.99 1.95 -32.09
N ILE A 242 -10.36 1.71 -30.94
CA ILE A 242 -9.47 0.56 -30.75
C ILE A 242 -10.27 -0.72 -30.95
N ALA A 243 -11.45 -0.83 -30.31
CA ALA A 243 -12.34 -1.99 -30.46
C ALA A 243 -12.87 -2.21 -31.89
N GLU A 244 -12.86 -1.20 -32.77
CA GLU A 244 -13.18 -1.31 -34.20
C GLU A 244 -11.98 -1.70 -35.08
N HIS A 245 -10.74 -1.43 -34.66
CA HIS A 245 -9.54 -1.53 -35.51
C HIS A 245 -8.54 -2.62 -35.10
N ASP A 246 -8.31 -2.81 -33.80
CA ASP A 246 -7.37 -3.76 -33.18
C ASP A 246 -8.11 -4.57 -32.10
N GLU A 247 -7.49 -5.57 -31.46
CA GLU A 247 -8.23 -6.43 -30.53
C GLU A 247 -8.71 -5.69 -29.26
N PRO A 248 -9.95 -5.94 -28.77
CA PRO A 248 -10.57 -5.08 -27.76
C PRO A 248 -9.83 -5.13 -26.42
N SER A 249 -9.18 -6.26 -26.14
CA SER A 249 -8.34 -6.49 -24.96
C SER A 249 -7.06 -5.64 -24.94
N VAL A 250 -6.64 -5.08 -26.09
CA VAL A 250 -5.52 -4.14 -26.21
C VAL A 250 -5.88 -2.77 -25.64
N ALA A 251 -7.15 -2.38 -25.61
CA ALA A 251 -7.57 -1.01 -25.30
C ALA A 251 -7.17 -0.54 -23.89
N LEU A 252 -7.37 -1.37 -22.84
CA LEU A 252 -6.98 -1.01 -21.47
C LEU A 252 -5.43 -1.01 -21.27
N PRO A 253 -4.68 -2.03 -21.72
CA PRO A 253 -3.21 -1.97 -21.79
C PRO A 253 -2.67 -0.75 -22.56
N PHE A 254 -3.28 -0.41 -23.70
CA PHE A 254 -2.95 0.79 -24.48
C PHE A 254 -3.15 2.07 -23.68
N GLY A 255 -4.16 2.12 -22.80
CA GLY A 255 -4.36 3.27 -21.90
C GLY A 255 -3.15 3.56 -21.01
N LEU A 256 -2.53 2.53 -20.41
CA LEU A 256 -1.34 2.72 -19.57
C LEU A 256 -0.11 3.15 -20.40
N VAL A 257 0.05 2.60 -21.62
CA VAL A 257 1.13 3.02 -22.54
C VAL A 257 0.87 4.43 -23.09
N ALA A 258 -0.38 4.81 -23.30
CA ALA A 258 -0.78 6.15 -23.72
C ALA A 258 -0.52 7.18 -22.62
N ALA A 259 -0.83 6.87 -21.35
CA ALA A 259 -0.45 7.73 -20.23
C ALA A 259 1.08 7.90 -20.15
N ALA A 260 1.85 6.82 -20.29
CA ALA A 260 3.31 6.89 -20.35
C ALA A 260 3.81 7.81 -21.49
N LEU A 261 3.25 7.69 -22.70
CA LEU A 261 3.67 8.45 -23.89
C LEU A 261 3.18 9.91 -23.96
N TRP A 262 2.02 10.22 -23.37
CA TRP A 262 1.35 11.53 -23.50
C TRP A 262 1.25 12.35 -22.21
N GLN A 263 1.49 11.76 -21.04
CA GLN A 263 1.38 12.41 -19.73
C GLN A 263 2.69 12.36 -18.94
N HIS A 264 3.36 11.21 -18.84
CA HIS A 264 4.51 11.03 -17.93
C HIS A 264 5.89 11.22 -18.56
N ALA A 265 6.11 10.75 -19.79
CA ALA A 265 7.42 10.85 -20.43
C ALA A 265 7.70 12.26 -20.97
N PRO A 266 8.92 12.80 -20.80
CA PRO A 266 9.29 14.11 -21.34
C PRO A 266 9.29 14.08 -22.87
N ALA A 267 8.84 15.18 -23.49
CA ALA A 267 8.74 15.28 -24.95
C ALA A 267 10.12 15.16 -25.62
N GLY A 268 10.26 14.20 -26.54
CA GLY A 268 11.52 13.96 -27.23
C GLY A 268 11.40 13.07 -28.47
N PRO A 269 12.46 12.96 -29.31
CA PRO A 269 12.38 12.32 -30.62
C PRO A 269 12.02 10.83 -30.60
N GLU A 270 12.12 10.15 -29.46
CA GLU A 270 11.74 8.74 -29.29
C GLU A 270 10.29 8.59 -28.87
N VAL A 271 9.83 9.42 -27.94
CA VAL A 271 8.41 9.56 -27.58
C VAL A 271 7.58 9.88 -28.83
N PHE A 272 7.97 10.85 -29.66
CA PHE A 272 7.25 11.16 -30.90
C PHE A 272 7.26 9.99 -31.91
N ARG A 273 8.38 9.26 -32.04
CA ARG A 273 8.45 8.05 -32.89
C ARG A 273 7.58 6.91 -32.36
N ALA A 274 7.36 6.81 -31.05
CA ALA A 274 6.47 5.84 -30.44
C ALA A 274 4.99 6.26 -30.53
N ARG A 275 4.66 7.54 -30.36
CA ARG A 275 3.31 8.09 -30.59
C ARG A 275 2.81 7.82 -32.01
N GLY A 276 3.61 8.12 -33.03
CA GLY A 276 3.29 7.82 -34.44
C GLY A 276 3.21 6.31 -34.77
N ARG A 277 3.68 5.43 -33.87
CA ARG A 277 3.38 3.98 -33.96
C ARG A 277 2.09 3.62 -33.23
N ALA A 278 1.84 4.23 -32.08
CA ALA A 278 0.63 4.05 -31.26
C ALA A 278 -0.64 4.53 -31.98
N GLU A 279 -0.56 5.55 -32.83
CA GLU A 279 -1.66 6.01 -33.70
C GLU A 279 -2.23 4.91 -34.60
N ASN A 280 -1.42 3.90 -35.00
CA ASN A 280 -1.91 2.77 -35.80
C ASN A 280 -2.89 1.86 -35.04
N ILE A 281 -2.91 1.89 -33.70
CA ILE A 281 -3.87 1.11 -32.89
C ILE A 281 -5.22 1.83 -32.82
N LEU A 282 -5.23 3.17 -32.98
CA LEU A 282 -6.44 3.99 -32.88
C LEU A 282 -7.34 3.91 -34.13
N GLY A 283 -6.80 3.46 -35.27
CA GLY A 283 -7.50 3.35 -36.56
C GLY A 283 -7.93 4.67 -37.22
N ARG A 284 -7.76 5.80 -36.53
CA ARG A 284 -8.02 7.18 -36.98
C ARG A 284 -7.26 8.17 -36.09
N GLU A 285 -7.19 9.42 -36.53
CA GLU A 285 -6.59 10.51 -35.76
C GLU A 285 -7.41 10.89 -34.51
N PHE A 286 -6.71 11.28 -33.44
CA PHE A 286 -7.23 11.85 -32.21
C PHE A 286 -6.29 12.97 -31.73
N SER A 287 -6.81 13.92 -30.97
CA SER A 287 -5.94 14.95 -30.36
C SER A 287 -5.14 14.39 -29.19
N ASP A 288 -3.92 14.91 -29.00
CA ASP A 288 -3.05 14.66 -27.84
C ASP A 288 -3.80 14.70 -26.49
N GLU A 289 -4.79 15.60 -26.38
CA GLU A 289 -5.61 15.80 -25.19
C GLU A 289 -6.68 14.70 -24.99
N ALA A 290 -7.26 14.17 -26.07
CA ALA A 290 -8.15 13.01 -25.99
C ALA A 290 -7.37 11.76 -25.54
N ILE A 291 -6.14 11.59 -26.06
CA ILE A 291 -5.26 10.47 -25.69
C ILE A 291 -4.78 10.58 -24.25
N ARG A 292 -4.45 11.79 -23.74
CA ARG A 292 -4.18 12.03 -22.31
C ARG A 292 -5.37 11.63 -21.42
N ARG A 293 -6.59 12.04 -21.77
CA ARG A 293 -7.81 11.69 -21.01
C ARG A 293 -8.07 10.18 -21.01
N TYR A 294 -7.78 9.52 -22.12
CA TYR A 294 -7.83 8.06 -22.22
C TYR A 294 -6.81 7.38 -21.30
N GLY A 295 -5.57 7.87 -21.28
CA GLY A 295 -4.55 7.41 -20.34
C GLY A 295 -4.99 7.58 -18.88
N LYS A 296 -5.39 8.80 -18.49
CA LYS A 296 -5.83 9.09 -17.11
C LYS A 296 -7.06 8.28 -16.68
N ALA A 297 -7.98 7.93 -17.60
CA ALA A 297 -9.10 7.03 -17.29
C ALA A 297 -8.62 5.60 -17.00
N ALA A 298 -7.76 5.04 -17.84
CA ALA A 298 -7.17 3.72 -17.62
C ALA A 298 -6.36 3.65 -16.31
N GLU A 299 -5.57 4.69 -16.02
CA GLU A 299 -4.83 4.84 -14.75
C GLU A 299 -5.78 4.90 -13.54
N ASN A 300 -6.81 5.77 -13.59
CA ASN A 300 -7.81 5.89 -12.52
C ASN A 300 -8.55 4.57 -12.24
N LEU A 301 -8.78 3.73 -13.25
CA LEU A 301 -9.43 2.43 -13.11
C LEU A 301 -8.52 1.42 -12.40
N VAL A 302 -7.27 1.26 -12.86
CA VAL A 302 -6.33 0.29 -12.25
C VAL A 302 -5.85 0.74 -10.87
N ALA A 303 -5.76 2.05 -10.61
CA ALA A 303 -5.47 2.62 -9.29
C ALA A 303 -6.40 2.16 -8.17
N ARG A 304 -7.65 1.79 -8.52
CA ARG A 304 -8.68 1.34 -7.57
C ARG A 304 -8.85 -0.19 -7.56
N ASN A 305 -8.07 -0.93 -8.34
CA ASN A 305 -8.17 -2.37 -8.47
C ASN A 305 -6.77 -3.01 -8.71
N ALA A 306 -6.09 -3.36 -7.62
CA ALA A 306 -4.75 -3.94 -7.65
C ALA A 306 -4.67 -5.29 -8.40
N GLN A 307 -5.75 -6.09 -8.41
CA GLN A 307 -5.80 -7.32 -9.21
C GLN A 307 -5.79 -6.99 -10.71
N LEU A 308 -6.65 -6.06 -11.15
CA LEU A 308 -6.68 -5.61 -12.54
C LEU A 308 -5.35 -4.97 -12.97
N LEU A 309 -4.70 -4.20 -12.09
CA LEU A 309 -3.37 -3.66 -12.34
C LEU A 309 -2.35 -4.77 -12.62
N ALA A 310 -2.31 -5.81 -11.78
CA ALA A 310 -1.43 -6.96 -11.95
C ALA A 310 -1.74 -7.77 -13.23
N GLU A 311 -3.01 -7.90 -13.59
CA GLU A 311 -3.44 -8.59 -14.82
C GLU A 311 -3.11 -7.81 -16.11
N VAL A 312 -3.31 -6.49 -16.12
CA VAL A 312 -3.13 -5.63 -17.31
C VAL A 312 -1.65 -5.31 -17.58
N THR A 313 -0.84 -5.24 -16.53
CA THR A 313 0.56 -4.82 -16.59
C THR A 313 1.42 -5.58 -17.62
N PRO A 314 1.43 -6.93 -17.68
CA PRO A 314 2.25 -7.66 -18.65
C PRO A 314 1.85 -7.40 -20.11
N ASP A 315 0.57 -7.20 -20.37
CA ASP A 315 0.07 -6.85 -21.71
C ASP A 315 0.54 -5.44 -22.12
N ALA A 316 0.53 -4.49 -21.16
CA ALA A 316 0.96 -3.12 -21.39
C ALA A 316 2.47 -3.00 -21.66
N GLU A 317 3.32 -3.74 -20.92
CA GLU A 317 4.76 -3.74 -21.20
C GLU A 317 5.11 -4.40 -22.53
N LYS A 318 4.46 -5.51 -22.87
CA LYS A 318 4.60 -6.16 -24.18
C LYS A 318 4.18 -5.22 -25.32
N LEU A 319 3.08 -4.49 -25.15
CA LEU A 319 2.60 -3.50 -26.10
C LEU A 319 3.58 -2.31 -26.22
N ALA A 320 4.12 -1.81 -25.12
CA ALA A 320 5.16 -0.78 -25.12
C ALA A 320 6.44 -1.24 -25.84
N GLY A 321 6.82 -2.52 -25.70
CA GLY A 321 7.89 -3.14 -26.47
C GLY A 321 7.63 -3.10 -27.98
N HIS A 322 6.46 -3.56 -28.44
CA HIS A 322 6.06 -3.50 -29.85
C HIS A 322 6.01 -2.07 -30.40
N LEU A 323 5.53 -1.12 -29.58
CA LEU A 323 5.46 0.30 -29.91
C LEU A 323 6.82 1.03 -29.78
N GLY A 324 7.89 0.37 -29.34
CA GLY A 324 9.19 0.99 -29.08
C GLY A 324 9.06 2.18 -28.12
N ALA A 325 8.23 2.04 -27.09
CA ALA A 325 7.92 3.02 -26.06
C ALA A 325 8.61 2.67 -24.72
N THR A 326 9.67 1.85 -24.75
CA THR A 326 10.35 1.29 -23.58
C THR A 326 10.86 2.38 -22.63
N GLU A 327 11.51 3.43 -23.15
CA GLU A 327 11.94 4.57 -22.32
C GLU A 327 10.77 5.40 -21.80
N SER A 328 9.63 5.40 -22.48
CA SER A 328 8.45 6.14 -22.03
C SER A 328 7.78 5.48 -20.83
N VAL A 329 7.67 4.13 -20.82
CA VAL A 329 7.09 3.40 -19.68
C VAL A 329 7.96 3.44 -18.41
N ARG A 330 9.25 3.75 -18.53
CA ARG A 330 10.14 4.04 -17.39
C ARG A 330 9.73 5.27 -16.56
N HIS A 331 8.86 6.14 -17.10
CA HIS A 331 8.27 7.24 -16.34
C HIS A 331 6.93 6.89 -15.67
N SER A 332 6.24 5.82 -16.11
CA SER A 332 4.92 5.43 -15.58
C SER A 332 4.95 5.16 -14.07
N PRO A 333 3.93 5.61 -13.30
CA PRO A 333 3.76 5.25 -11.90
C PRO A 333 3.02 3.91 -11.69
N TYR A 334 2.66 3.21 -12.77
CA TYR A 334 1.90 1.95 -12.72
C TYR A 334 2.65 0.72 -13.27
N LEU A 335 3.63 0.91 -14.15
CA LEU A 335 4.30 -0.21 -14.86
C LEU A 335 5.66 -0.61 -14.21
N PRO A 336 6.05 -1.90 -14.26
CA PRO A 336 7.32 -2.41 -13.72
C PRO A 336 8.56 -1.67 -14.21
N ALA A 337 8.66 -1.35 -15.50
CA ALA A 337 9.76 -0.55 -16.03
C ALA A 337 9.90 0.82 -15.33
N GLY A 338 8.79 1.39 -14.84
CA GLY A 338 8.77 2.60 -14.03
C GLY A 338 9.11 2.39 -12.56
N LEU A 339 8.87 1.20 -12.01
CA LEU A 339 9.34 0.80 -10.69
C LEU A 339 10.86 0.60 -10.70
N GLU A 340 11.38 -0.19 -11.66
CA GLU A 340 12.82 -0.43 -11.82
C GLU A 340 13.59 0.87 -12.09
N ALA A 341 13.04 1.78 -12.91
CA ALA A 341 13.66 3.08 -13.14
C ALA A 341 13.79 3.94 -11.86
N ARG A 342 12.82 3.85 -10.94
CA ARG A 342 12.88 4.54 -9.63
C ARG A 342 13.83 3.85 -8.66
N LEU A 343 13.91 2.52 -8.69
CA LEU A 343 14.91 1.75 -7.94
C LEU A 343 16.35 2.04 -8.42
N ALA A 344 16.56 2.17 -9.73
CA ALA A 344 17.82 2.60 -10.32
C ALA A 344 18.18 4.06 -9.95
N ALA A 345 17.19 4.95 -9.83
CA ALA A 345 17.38 6.31 -9.32
C ALA A 345 17.80 6.33 -7.84
N VAL A 346 17.20 5.49 -7.00
CA VAL A 346 17.65 5.28 -5.60
C VAL A 346 19.09 4.79 -5.56
N GLY A 347 19.45 3.80 -6.39
CA GLY A 347 20.83 3.31 -6.50
C GLY A 347 21.81 4.43 -6.89
N SER A 348 21.46 5.21 -7.90
CA SER A 348 22.25 6.35 -8.38
C SER A 348 22.47 7.41 -7.28
N ALA A 349 21.44 7.71 -6.49
CA ALA A 349 21.54 8.64 -5.36
C ALA A 349 22.42 8.10 -4.23
N ILE A 350 22.31 6.79 -3.91
CA ILE A 350 23.15 6.12 -2.92
C ILE A 350 24.63 6.14 -3.34
N THR A 351 24.93 5.85 -4.61
CA THR A 351 26.29 5.92 -5.16
C THR A 351 26.84 7.35 -5.13
N GLY A 352 25.99 8.35 -5.42
CA GLY A 352 26.35 9.76 -5.27
C GLY A 352 26.52 10.25 -3.82
N ARG A 353 26.08 9.46 -2.83
CA ARG A 353 25.99 9.81 -1.40
C ARG A 353 25.19 11.10 -1.13
N ASP A 354 24.29 11.47 -2.03
CA ASP A 354 23.43 12.65 -1.91
C ASP A 354 22.17 12.30 -1.10
N LEU A 355 22.08 12.82 0.13
CA LEU A 355 20.94 12.57 1.02
C LEU A 355 19.62 13.18 0.54
N ASP A 356 19.64 14.36 -0.08
CA ASP A 356 18.42 15.03 -0.51
C ASP A 356 17.86 14.36 -1.78
N ALA A 357 18.74 13.85 -2.65
CA ALA A 357 18.37 12.94 -3.74
C ALA A 357 17.89 11.57 -3.22
N CYS A 358 18.57 10.96 -2.23
CA CYS A 358 18.17 9.69 -1.62
C CYS A 358 16.76 9.75 -1.02
N HIS A 359 16.46 10.80 -0.23
CA HIS A 359 15.13 11.02 0.34
C HIS A 359 14.06 11.30 -0.72
N THR A 360 14.44 11.82 -1.90
CA THR A 360 13.49 12.09 -2.98
C THR A 360 13.20 10.83 -3.78
N ALA A 361 14.23 10.12 -4.25
CA ALA A 361 14.06 8.85 -4.96
C ALA A 361 13.37 7.77 -4.10
N LEU A 362 13.64 7.73 -2.78
CA LEU A 362 12.97 6.80 -1.86
C LEU A 362 11.47 7.12 -1.71
N ARG A 363 11.08 8.39 -1.68
CA ARG A 363 9.65 8.79 -1.68
C ARG A 363 8.99 8.47 -3.02
N GLU A 364 9.67 8.70 -4.13
CA GLU A 364 9.15 8.40 -5.47
C GLU A 364 8.91 6.91 -5.70
N VAL A 365 9.79 6.03 -5.23
CA VAL A 365 9.57 4.58 -5.32
C VAL A 365 8.49 4.09 -4.35
N GLN A 366 8.37 4.70 -3.16
CA GLN A 366 7.29 4.41 -2.20
C GLN A 366 5.91 4.86 -2.72
N ALA A 367 5.85 5.89 -3.55
CA ALA A 367 4.62 6.40 -4.17
C ALA A 367 4.20 5.63 -5.45
N HIS A 368 4.94 4.60 -5.87
CA HIS A 368 4.62 3.80 -7.05
C HIS A 368 3.46 2.83 -6.77
N TYR A 369 2.54 2.63 -7.72
CA TYR A 369 1.38 1.76 -7.50
C TYR A 369 1.72 0.27 -7.34
N LEU A 370 2.94 -0.14 -7.71
CA LEU A 370 3.47 -1.49 -7.48
C LEU A 370 4.31 -1.60 -6.19
N ALA A 371 4.44 -0.55 -5.39
CA ALA A 371 5.33 -0.52 -4.22
C ALA A 371 5.10 -1.68 -3.23
N GLU A 372 3.84 -2.08 -2.99
CA GLU A 372 3.51 -3.22 -2.12
C GLU A 372 4.09 -4.55 -2.65
N THR A 373 4.06 -4.78 -3.97
CA THR A 373 4.69 -5.98 -4.57
C THR A 373 6.22 -5.97 -4.45
N ALA A 374 6.81 -4.81 -4.17
CA ALA A 374 8.25 -4.59 -4.00
C ALA A 374 8.64 -4.24 -2.54
N ARG A 375 7.77 -4.51 -1.55
CA ARG A 375 7.95 -4.10 -0.14
C ARG A 375 9.34 -4.42 0.42
N ILE A 376 9.93 -5.56 0.04
CA ILE A 376 11.25 -6.03 0.51
C ILE A 376 12.37 -5.17 -0.11
N ARG A 377 12.33 -4.93 -1.42
CA ARG A 377 13.32 -4.10 -2.14
C ARG A 377 13.28 -2.66 -1.67
N ILE A 378 12.08 -2.11 -1.46
CA ILE A 378 11.87 -0.76 -0.88
C ILE A 378 12.29 -0.71 0.60
N GLY A 379 12.10 -1.80 1.36
CA GLY A 379 12.58 -1.95 2.74
C GLY A 379 14.12 -1.93 2.83
N ARG A 380 14.81 -2.63 1.91
CA ARG A 380 16.26 -2.60 1.77
C ARG A 380 16.78 -1.22 1.34
N ALA A 381 16.12 -0.59 0.35
CA ALA A 381 16.43 0.78 -0.07
C ALA A 381 16.33 1.77 1.11
N ARG A 382 15.29 1.64 1.95
CA ARG A 382 15.11 2.40 3.18
C ARG A 382 16.24 2.17 4.20
N MET A 383 16.78 0.95 4.32
CA MET A 383 17.97 0.70 5.16
C MET A 383 19.25 1.30 4.56
N ALA A 384 19.39 1.27 3.23
CA ALA A 384 20.53 1.89 2.56
C ALA A 384 20.56 3.41 2.76
N VAL A 385 19.42 4.10 2.61
CA VAL A 385 19.35 5.56 2.88
C VAL A 385 19.67 5.88 4.34
N ARG A 386 19.23 5.05 5.31
CA ARG A 386 19.64 5.15 6.72
C ARG A 386 21.15 5.02 6.92
N LEU A 387 21.81 4.12 6.18
CA LEU A 387 23.27 3.96 6.24
C LEU A 387 24.04 5.11 5.57
N VAL A 388 23.52 5.71 4.49
CA VAL A 388 24.09 6.96 3.94
C VAL A 388 23.95 8.08 4.98
N GLN A 389 22.79 8.21 5.63
CA GLN A 389 22.56 9.20 6.68
C GLN A 389 23.43 8.96 7.92
N TRP A 390 23.69 7.70 8.29
CA TRP A 390 24.65 7.36 9.33
C TRP A 390 26.07 7.79 8.97
N LEU A 391 26.54 7.51 7.75
CA LEU A 391 27.88 7.90 7.30
C LEU A 391 28.06 9.43 7.26
N ASP A 392 27.02 10.20 6.91
CA ASP A 392 27.01 11.67 6.92
C ASP A 392 27.18 12.28 8.34
N THR A 393 26.91 11.51 9.40
CA THR A 393 27.22 11.93 10.79
C THR A 393 28.71 11.89 11.15
N GLU A 394 29.57 11.45 10.22
CA GLU A 394 30.98 11.09 10.43
C GLU A 394 31.21 10.22 11.70
N PRO A 395 30.65 8.99 11.79
CA PRO A 395 30.61 8.23 13.04
C PRO A 395 31.97 8.06 13.75
N GLN A 396 32.06 8.55 14.99
CA GLN A 396 33.29 8.55 15.80
C GLN A 396 33.16 7.63 17.02
N TRP A 397 34.25 6.93 17.36
CA TRP A 397 34.35 6.20 18.62
C TRP A 397 34.69 7.17 19.75
N THR A 398 33.76 7.35 20.69
CA THR A 398 33.88 8.23 21.87
C THR A 398 33.94 7.54 23.24
N PRO A 399 33.53 6.27 23.44
CA PRO A 399 33.67 5.60 24.74
C PRO A 399 35.11 5.49 25.26
N ASP A 400 35.25 5.60 26.58
CA ASP A 400 36.50 5.47 27.35
C ASP A 400 36.48 4.28 28.33
N THR A 401 35.37 3.54 28.39
CA THR A 401 35.09 2.50 29.38
C THR A 401 34.21 1.41 28.78
N ALA A 402 34.38 0.17 29.25
CA ALA A 402 33.54 -0.97 28.83
C ALA A 402 32.02 -0.71 28.99
N ALA A 403 31.62 0.06 30.00
CA ALA A 403 30.23 0.49 30.21
C ALA A 403 29.76 1.46 29.11
N GLY A 404 30.58 2.44 28.74
CA GLY A 404 30.32 3.35 27.62
C GLY A 404 30.30 2.61 26.28
N ALA A 405 31.21 1.65 26.08
CA ALA A 405 31.28 0.82 24.87
C ALA A 405 29.99 -0.01 24.67
N LEU A 406 29.53 -0.68 25.73
CA LEU A 406 28.29 -1.45 25.75
C LEU A 406 27.06 -0.56 25.44
N ALA A 407 26.99 0.62 26.07
CA ALA A 407 25.90 1.58 25.87
C ALA A 407 25.89 2.18 24.46
N HIS A 408 27.06 2.58 23.95
CA HIS A 408 27.22 3.12 22.59
C HIS A 408 26.89 2.08 21.51
N TYR A 409 27.33 0.83 21.68
CA TYR A 409 26.93 -0.24 20.77
C TYR A 409 25.40 -0.44 20.78
N ASN A 410 24.78 -0.51 21.96
CA ASN A 410 23.34 -0.73 22.05
C ASN A 410 22.51 0.43 21.48
N ALA A 411 22.94 1.68 21.70
CA ALA A 411 22.21 2.88 21.27
C ALA A 411 22.42 3.26 19.80
N GLU A 412 23.61 3.01 19.23
CA GLU A 412 23.99 3.46 17.88
C GLU A 412 24.33 2.30 16.95
N LEU A 413 25.34 1.50 17.29
CA LEU A 413 25.97 0.57 16.34
C LEU A 413 25.08 -0.66 16.04
N SER A 414 24.23 -1.07 16.98
CA SER A 414 23.21 -2.12 16.79
C SER A 414 22.22 -1.80 15.66
N TRP A 415 21.93 -0.51 15.43
CA TRP A 415 21.06 -0.05 14.35
C TRP A 415 21.80 -0.02 13.01
N ALA A 416 23.08 0.33 13.02
CA ALA A 416 23.94 0.24 11.84
C ALA A 416 24.12 -1.23 11.41
N ASP A 417 24.25 -2.15 12.37
CA ASP A 417 24.27 -3.59 12.12
C ASP A 417 22.93 -4.06 11.53
N ARG A 418 21.79 -3.71 12.16
CA ARG A 418 20.44 -4.01 11.62
C ARG A 418 20.27 -3.56 10.16
N ALA A 419 20.67 -2.34 9.83
CA ALA A 419 20.55 -1.82 8.48
C ALA A 419 21.54 -2.50 7.52
N SER A 420 22.75 -2.85 7.98
CA SER A 420 23.74 -3.59 7.18
C SER A 420 23.24 -4.98 6.81
N GLU A 421 22.67 -5.73 7.76
CA GLU A 421 22.12 -7.07 7.55
C GLU A 421 21.10 -7.10 6.38
N HIS A 422 20.28 -6.07 6.23
CA HIS A 422 19.31 -5.96 5.13
C HIS A 422 19.95 -5.83 3.75
N LEU A 423 21.11 -5.18 3.64
CA LEU A 423 21.88 -5.08 2.40
C LEU A 423 22.64 -6.38 2.14
N GLU A 424 23.25 -6.95 3.19
CA GLU A 424 24.08 -8.15 3.15
C GLU A 424 23.28 -9.45 2.85
N ALA A 425 21.95 -9.42 2.97
CA ALA A 425 21.05 -10.44 2.46
C ALA A 425 21.04 -10.52 0.91
N GLY A 426 21.28 -9.40 0.21
CA GLY A 426 21.46 -9.37 -1.25
C GLY A 426 20.21 -9.72 -2.09
N GLY A 427 20.41 -10.02 -3.37
CA GLY A 427 19.33 -10.47 -4.27
C GLY A 427 18.44 -9.38 -4.85
N ASP A 428 18.93 -8.13 -5.01
CA ASP A 428 18.24 -7.16 -5.86
C ASP A 428 18.65 -7.35 -7.34
N THR A 429 17.66 -7.25 -8.24
CA THR A 429 17.82 -7.50 -9.68
C THR A 429 18.22 -6.25 -10.49
N GLU A 430 18.06 -5.05 -9.95
CA GLU A 430 18.41 -3.79 -10.64
C GLU A 430 19.92 -3.52 -10.49
N PRO A 431 20.74 -3.57 -11.57
CA PRO A 431 22.19 -3.51 -11.45
C PRO A 431 22.73 -2.23 -10.81
N ALA A 432 22.10 -1.07 -11.06
CA ALA A 432 22.54 0.19 -10.47
C ALA A 432 22.30 0.24 -8.95
N LEU A 433 21.20 -0.36 -8.48
CA LEU A 433 20.86 -0.45 -7.06
C LEU A 433 21.71 -1.52 -6.34
N SER A 434 21.92 -2.66 -6.99
CA SER A 434 22.73 -3.77 -6.48
C SER A 434 24.19 -3.35 -6.26
N ALA A 435 24.82 -2.68 -7.25
CA ALA A 435 26.17 -2.15 -7.10
C ALA A 435 26.27 -1.06 -6.02
N ALA A 436 25.27 -0.18 -5.91
CA ALA A 436 25.22 0.86 -4.89
C ALA A 436 25.16 0.28 -3.45
N TYR A 437 24.51 -0.87 -3.26
CA TYR A 437 24.51 -1.59 -1.99
C TYR A 437 25.88 -2.19 -1.66
N ASP A 438 26.59 -2.81 -2.62
CA ASP A 438 27.92 -3.38 -2.39
C ASP A 438 28.94 -2.30 -1.98
N ASP A 439 28.97 -1.17 -2.68
CA ASP A 439 29.84 -0.02 -2.36
C ASP A 439 29.49 0.57 -0.99
N LEU A 440 28.20 0.72 -0.66
CA LEU A 440 27.76 1.22 0.64
C LEU A 440 28.11 0.25 1.78
N ALA A 441 27.89 -1.05 1.60
CA ALA A 441 28.26 -2.06 2.59
C ALA A 441 29.78 -2.11 2.82
N ALA A 442 30.60 -1.86 1.79
CA ALA A 442 32.05 -1.76 1.92
C ALA A 442 32.48 -0.54 2.78
N ASP A 443 31.91 0.64 2.54
CA ASP A 443 32.18 1.84 3.34
C ASP A 443 31.71 1.69 4.79
N VAL A 444 30.49 1.19 5.01
CA VAL A 444 29.94 0.94 6.35
C VAL A 444 30.82 -0.05 7.12
N ARG A 445 31.21 -1.19 6.51
CA ARG A 445 32.10 -2.18 7.14
C ARG A 445 33.47 -1.60 7.48
N LYS A 446 34.01 -0.70 6.65
CA LYS A 446 35.27 0.03 6.89
C LYS A 446 35.19 1.01 8.07
N VAL A 447 34.01 1.57 8.37
CA VAL A 447 33.77 2.35 9.60
C VAL A 447 33.57 1.42 10.80
N ARG A 448 32.61 0.49 10.72
CA ARG A 448 32.26 -0.44 11.80
C ARG A 448 33.48 -1.19 12.34
N ARG A 449 34.33 -1.79 11.48
CA ARG A 449 35.51 -2.55 11.91
C ARG A 449 36.54 -1.77 12.73
N ARG A 450 36.56 -0.43 12.67
CA ARG A 450 37.41 0.39 13.57
C ARG A 450 36.82 0.46 14.98
N MET A 451 35.49 0.58 15.06
CA MET A 451 34.73 0.61 16.31
C MET A 451 34.66 -0.77 16.97
N ASP A 452 34.48 -1.84 16.19
CA ASP A 452 34.46 -3.23 16.71
C ASP A 452 35.81 -3.61 17.35
N ARG A 453 36.91 -3.14 16.76
CA ARG A 453 38.25 -3.28 17.32
C ARG A 453 38.40 -2.48 18.62
N ALA A 454 38.04 -1.20 18.62
CA ALA A 454 38.15 -0.34 19.81
C ALA A 454 37.29 -0.85 20.98
N PHE A 455 36.10 -1.38 20.70
CA PHE A 455 35.26 -2.09 21.68
C PHE A 455 36.00 -3.30 22.27
N ALA A 456 36.54 -4.18 21.41
CA ALA A 456 37.24 -5.38 21.86
C ALA A 456 38.51 -5.08 22.65
N GLU A 457 39.26 -4.04 22.27
CA GLU A 457 40.41 -3.52 23.02
C GLU A 457 39.97 -3.06 24.42
N GLN A 458 38.87 -2.30 24.56
CA GLN A 458 38.33 -1.89 25.86
C GLN A 458 37.80 -3.06 26.72
N ILE A 459 37.20 -4.08 26.12
CA ILE A 459 36.79 -5.30 26.86
C ILE A 459 38.03 -6.09 27.32
N ALA A 460 39.09 -6.17 26.51
CA ALA A 460 40.35 -6.82 26.90
C ALA A 460 41.02 -6.09 28.07
N GLU A 461 41.16 -4.76 28.00
CA GLU A 461 41.70 -3.94 29.10
C GLU A 461 40.87 -4.09 30.38
N TRP A 462 39.54 -3.97 30.28
CA TRP A 462 38.63 -4.09 31.43
C TRP A 462 38.71 -5.45 32.14
N THR A 463 38.75 -6.54 31.35
CA THR A 463 38.83 -7.90 31.88
C THR A 463 40.20 -8.20 32.51
N ALA A 464 41.29 -7.81 31.85
CA ALA A 464 42.66 -7.95 32.37
C ALA A 464 42.91 -7.12 33.64
N ALA A 465 42.33 -5.92 33.73
CA ALA A 465 42.38 -5.09 34.94
C ALA A 465 41.55 -5.66 36.10
N GLY A 466 40.69 -6.67 35.87
CA GLY A 466 39.89 -7.34 36.89
C GLY A 466 38.87 -6.44 37.61
N THR A 467 38.54 -5.27 37.03
CA THR A 467 37.72 -4.26 37.70
C THR A 467 36.24 -4.67 37.76
N ALA A 468 35.57 -4.35 38.87
CA ALA A 468 34.16 -4.68 39.06
C ALA A 468 33.25 -3.92 38.06
N PRO A 469 32.13 -4.49 37.59
CA PRO A 469 31.27 -3.85 36.58
C PRO A 469 30.65 -2.49 36.98
N GLY A 470 30.61 -2.16 38.27
CA GLY A 470 30.05 -0.90 38.76
C GLY A 470 28.55 -0.78 38.44
N SER A 471 28.16 0.27 37.70
CA SER A 471 26.78 0.46 37.22
C SER A 471 26.47 -0.29 35.93
N MET A 472 27.47 -0.85 35.21
CA MET A 472 27.23 -1.69 34.02
C MET A 472 26.43 -2.95 34.38
N LEU A 473 25.43 -3.29 33.56
CA LEU A 473 24.68 -4.53 33.72
C LEU A 473 25.46 -5.70 33.11
N THR A 474 25.40 -6.85 33.74
CA THR A 474 26.12 -8.07 33.33
C THR A 474 25.23 -9.30 33.54
N VAL A 475 25.47 -10.39 32.81
CA VAL A 475 24.69 -11.64 32.96
C VAL A 475 24.63 -12.14 34.40
N GLU A 476 25.70 -12.04 35.19
CA GLU A 476 25.70 -12.46 36.59
C GLU A 476 25.02 -11.47 37.55
N THR A 477 24.90 -10.18 37.19
CA THR A 477 24.17 -9.18 38.00
C THR A 477 22.71 -8.99 37.58
N PHE A 478 22.31 -9.51 36.42
CA PHE A 478 20.97 -9.38 35.84
C PHE A 478 19.85 -9.77 36.80
N LEU A 479 19.89 -10.96 37.41
CA LEU A 479 18.79 -11.41 38.26
C LEU A 479 18.63 -10.58 39.55
N GLU A 480 19.74 -10.09 40.11
CA GLU A 480 19.73 -9.21 41.30
C GLU A 480 19.23 -7.79 40.97
N ARG A 481 19.54 -7.28 39.76
CA ARG A 481 19.20 -5.91 39.36
C ARG A 481 17.89 -5.75 38.58
N VAL A 482 17.46 -6.75 37.82
CA VAL A 482 16.26 -6.71 36.95
C VAL A 482 15.14 -7.57 37.50
N ALA A 483 15.39 -8.85 37.78
CA ALA A 483 14.33 -9.79 38.21
C ALA A 483 13.87 -9.56 39.66
N LYS A 484 14.81 -9.30 40.58
CA LYS A 484 14.49 -9.10 42.01
C LYS A 484 13.58 -7.89 42.31
N PRO A 485 13.70 -6.72 41.63
CA PRO A 485 12.68 -5.67 41.70
C PRO A 485 11.26 -6.12 41.34
N VAL A 486 11.10 -7.01 40.34
CA VAL A 486 9.79 -7.57 39.94
C VAL A 486 9.21 -8.44 41.04
N VAL A 487 10.01 -9.36 41.60
CA VAL A 487 9.58 -10.21 42.73
C VAL A 487 9.13 -9.37 43.93
N LYS A 488 9.86 -8.28 44.21
CA LYS A 488 9.58 -7.32 45.30
C LYS A 488 8.37 -6.42 45.07
N SER A 489 7.90 -6.22 43.85
CA SER A 489 6.66 -5.49 43.58
C SER A 489 5.44 -6.40 43.60
N GLU A 490 5.58 -7.66 44.06
CA GLU A 490 4.56 -8.71 44.06
C GLU A 490 4.08 -9.15 42.66
N ARG A 491 4.72 -8.69 41.58
CA ARG A 491 4.42 -9.13 40.21
C ARG A 491 5.07 -10.49 39.91
N ARG A 492 4.35 -11.32 39.14
CA ARG A 492 4.92 -12.51 38.49
C ARG A 492 5.88 -12.07 37.39
N LEU A 493 6.95 -12.85 37.18
CA LEU A 493 7.93 -12.65 36.10
C LEU A 493 7.80 -13.77 35.06
N MET A 494 7.76 -13.39 33.78
CA MET A 494 8.09 -14.25 32.66
C MET A 494 9.42 -13.77 32.06
N LEU A 495 10.46 -14.60 32.15
CA LEU A 495 11.77 -14.34 31.56
C LEU A 495 11.90 -15.16 30.26
N LEU A 496 11.99 -14.49 29.13
CA LEU A 496 12.13 -15.13 27.81
C LEU A 496 13.56 -14.95 27.33
N VAL A 497 14.29 -16.06 27.21
CA VAL A 497 15.68 -16.09 26.74
C VAL A 497 15.69 -16.60 25.30
N VAL A 498 15.87 -15.70 24.33
CA VAL A 498 15.99 -16.05 22.91
C VAL A 498 17.46 -16.35 22.62
N ASP A 499 17.81 -17.64 22.55
CA ASP A 499 19.18 -18.17 22.40
C ASP A 499 19.86 -17.56 21.15
N GLY A 500 20.95 -16.83 21.33
CA GLY A 500 21.67 -16.17 20.24
C GLY A 500 21.13 -14.81 19.74
N MET A 501 20.08 -14.23 20.34
CA MET A 501 19.52 -12.94 19.89
C MET A 501 20.51 -11.75 19.98
N SER A 502 20.71 -11.05 18.86
CA SER A 502 21.50 -9.82 18.78
C SER A 502 20.70 -8.56 19.18
N ALA A 503 21.40 -7.47 19.50
CA ALA A 503 20.76 -6.17 19.74
C ALA A 503 20.00 -5.63 18.51
N ALA A 504 20.46 -5.93 17.29
CA ALA A 504 19.78 -5.58 16.04
C ALA A 504 18.40 -6.24 15.91
N LEU A 505 18.31 -7.54 16.23
CA LEU A 505 17.09 -8.34 16.24
C LEU A 505 16.13 -7.87 17.35
N ALA A 506 16.65 -7.59 18.56
CA ALA A 506 15.89 -6.95 19.62
C ALA A 506 15.34 -5.56 19.24
N GLY A 507 16.04 -4.82 18.37
CA GLY A 507 15.54 -3.61 17.73
C GLY A 507 14.19 -3.83 17.06
N GLN A 508 14.12 -4.84 16.18
CA GLN A 508 12.94 -5.22 15.38
C GLN A 508 11.77 -5.69 16.27
N LEU A 509 12.02 -6.64 17.18
CA LEU A 509 10.98 -7.15 18.10
C LEU A 509 10.39 -6.04 18.96
N GLY A 510 11.20 -5.07 19.39
CA GLY A 510 10.74 -3.94 20.19
C GLY A 510 9.81 -2.99 19.44
N GLU A 511 10.02 -2.81 18.13
CA GLU A 511 9.11 -2.04 17.29
C GLU A 511 7.74 -2.73 17.19
N GLU A 512 7.69 -4.04 16.92
CA GLU A 512 6.42 -4.79 16.86
C GLU A 512 5.69 -4.86 18.22
N LEU A 513 6.42 -5.09 19.31
CA LEU A 513 5.83 -5.22 20.65
C LEU A 513 5.22 -3.91 21.17
N SER A 514 5.73 -2.75 20.73
CA SER A 514 5.25 -1.42 21.13
C SER A 514 3.75 -1.17 20.90
N ALA A 515 3.12 -1.89 19.97
CA ALA A 515 1.69 -1.79 19.72
C ALA A 515 0.81 -2.31 20.87
N ASN A 516 1.33 -3.23 21.69
CA ASN A 516 0.57 -3.98 22.72
C ASN A 516 1.26 -4.02 24.11
N TRP A 517 2.51 -3.55 24.22
CA TRP A 517 3.31 -3.58 25.43
C TRP A 517 4.01 -2.25 25.67
N THR A 518 4.04 -1.83 26.93
CA THR A 518 4.80 -0.65 27.37
C THR A 518 6.20 -1.09 27.82
N GLU A 519 7.25 -0.60 27.16
CA GLU A 519 8.65 -0.88 27.53
C GLU A 519 9.15 0.00 28.69
N TYR A 520 10.04 -0.56 29.50
CA TYR A 520 10.66 0.05 30.67
C TYR A 520 12.17 -0.14 30.63
N ASP A 521 12.89 0.88 31.07
CA ASP A 521 14.29 0.83 31.47
C ASP A 521 14.36 0.23 32.88
N PRO A 522 14.90 -0.99 33.06
CA PRO A 522 14.86 -1.68 34.34
C PRO A 522 15.95 -1.25 35.34
N VAL A 523 17.01 -0.55 34.91
CA VAL A 523 18.22 -0.32 35.74
C VAL A 523 18.87 1.07 35.61
N GLY A 524 18.42 1.92 34.69
CA GLY A 524 19.06 3.19 34.36
C GLY A 524 18.93 4.28 35.42
N GLU A 525 19.89 5.21 35.39
CA GLU A 525 20.07 6.20 36.44
C GLU A 525 19.09 7.37 36.32
N LYS A 526 18.54 7.83 37.46
CA LYS A 526 17.52 8.89 37.53
C LYS A 526 17.91 10.23 36.88
N ALA A 527 19.20 10.49 36.67
CA ALA A 527 19.72 11.70 36.04
C ALA A 527 19.75 11.63 34.50
N LEU A 528 19.69 10.42 33.92
CA LEU A 528 19.69 10.18 32.48
C LEU A 528 18.26 9.90 31.99
N PRO A 529 17.93 10.09 30.71
CA PRO A 529 16.68 9.59 30.13
C PRO A 529 16.51 8.07 30.32
N PRO A 530 15.27 7.54 30.39
CA PRO A 530 15.01 6.11 30.22
C PRO A 530 15.45 5.65 28.83
N THR A 531 16.12 4.50 28.75
CA THR A 531 16.56 3.91 27.48
C THR A 531 16.48 2.38 27.54
N ARG A 532 16.43 1.72 26.37
CA ARG A 532 16.56 0.26 26.29
C ARG A 532 17.94 -0.14 26.80
N GLN A 533 17.99 -1.12 27.68
CA GLN A 533 19.22 -1.54 28.34
C GLN A 533 19.88 -2.70 27.62
N ALA A 534 21.17 -2.88 27.86
CA ALA A 534 21.93 -4.06 27.48
C ALA A 534 22.84 -4.50 28.63
N MET A 535 23.31 -5.74 28.57
CA MET A 535 24.24 -6.31 29.53
C MET A 535 25.43 -7.00 28.86
N ALA A 536 26.57 -6.94 29.54
CA ALA A 536 27.77 -7.65 29.12
C ALA A 536 27.63 -9.16 29.38
N ALA A 537 27.95 -9.96 28.37
CA ALA A 537 28.03 -11.41 28.43
C ALA A 537 29.10 -11.92 29.43
N ALA A 538 29.11 -13.23 29.67
CA ALA A 538 30.26 -13.91 30.24
C ALA A 538 31.21 -14.34 29.10
N LEU A 539 32.47 -14.60 29.44
CA LEU A 539 33.50 -14.96 28.46
C LEU A 539 33.95 -16.41 28.66
N PRO A 540 34.15 -17.21 27.60
CA PRO A 540 33.76 -16.94 26.20
C PRO A 540 32.24 -16.80 26.02
N THR A 541 31.81 -16.11 24.96
CA THR A 541 30.39 -15.81 24.64
C THR A 541 29.64 -17.04 24.11
N VAL A 542 29.60 -18.11 24.91
CA VAL A 542 28.93 -19.38 24.58
C VAL A 542 27.83 -19.72 25.57
N THR A 543 26.78 -20.36 25.08
CA THR A 543 25.58 -20.79 25.80
C THR A 543 25.90 -21.48 27.14
N ALA A 544 26.83 -22.45 27.10
CA ALA A 544 27.25 -23.22 28.27
C ALA A 544 27.95 -22.40 29.37
N VAL A 545 28.32 -21.14 29.09
CA VAL A 545 28.89 -20.20 30.08
C VAL A 545 27.88 -19.08 30.36
N SER A 546 27.44 -18.36 29.33
CA SER A 546 26.62 -17.15 29.54
C SER A 546 25.18 -17.46 29.95
N ARG A 547 24.51 -18.49 29.39
CA ARG A 547 23.15 -18.85 29.82
C ARG A 547 23.12 -19.49 31.20
N THR A 548 24.11 -20.33 31.51
CA THR A 548 24.29 -20.84 32.87
C THR A 548 24.50 -19.68 33.84
N THR A 549 25.42 -18.75 33.54
CA THR A 549 25.67 -17.57 34.37
C THR A 549 24.43 -16.69 34.55
N LEU A 550 23.65 -16.49 33.48
CA LEU A 550 22.38 -15.74 33.50
C LEU A 550 21.34 -16.37 34.44
N PHE A 551 21.24 -17.72 34.47
CA PHE A 551 20.28 -18.43 35.31
C PHE A 551 20.74 -18.69 36.75
N THR A 552 22.04 -18.65 37.05
CA THR A 552 22.56 -18.89 38.41
C THR A 552 23.11 -17.64 39.11
N GLY A 553 23.25 -16.52 38.39
CA GLY A 553 23.81 -15.27 38.93
C GLY A 553 25.29 -15.38 39.33
N THR A 554 26.00 -16.39 38.81
CA THR A 554 27.39 -16.72 39.17
C THR A 554 28.15 -17.11 37.91
N LEU A 555 29.34 -16.52 37.69
CA LEU A 555 30.20 -16.82 36.53
C LEU A 555 30.69 -18.27 36.56
N GLN A 556 30.04 -19.15 35.78
CA GLN A 556 30.35 -20.58 35.72
C GLN A 556 29.94 -21.24 34.40
N ARG A 557 30.52 -22.41 34.11
CA ARG A 557 30.17 -23.27 32.95
C ARG A 557 29.21 -24.37 33.42
N GLY A 558 28.16 -24.67 32.66
CA GLY A 558 27.14 -25.65 33.06
C GLY A 558 26.24 -26.14 31.92
N ASP A 559 25.09 -26.69 32.30
CA ASP A 559 24.11 -27.37 31.44
C ASP A 559 22.67 -27.06 31.86
N GLN A 560 21.68 -27.50 31.06
CA GLN A 560 20.25 -27.30 31.38
C GLN A 560 19.83 -27.87 32.74
N LYS A 561 20.48 -28.93 33.25
CA LYS A 561 20.20 -29.49 34.58
C LYS A 561 20.71 -28.57 35.69
N THR A 562 21.83 -27.91 35.46
CA THR A 562 22.40 -26.87 36.34
C THR A 562 21.53 -25.62 36.32
N GLU A 563 21.13 -25.15 35.14
CA GLU A 563 20.18 -24.04 34.96
C GLU A 563 18.87 -24.30 35.74
N LYS A 564 18.19 -25.44 35.52
CA LYS A 564 16.94 -25.79 36.24
C LYS A 564 17.13 -25.93 37.76
N ARG A 565 18.23 -26.55 38.21
CA ARG A 565 18.54 -26.78 39.63
C ARG A 565 18.79 -25.48 40.39
N GLU A 566 19.64 -24.62 39.86
CA GLU A 566 20.16 -23.48 40.61
C GLU A 566 19.23 -22.26 40.52
N PHE A 567 18.63 -21.98 39.35
CA PHE A 567 17.64 -20.91 39.20
C PHE A 567 16.49 -21.06 40.21
N SER A 568 15.93 -22.25 40.36
CA SER A 568 14.83 -22.54 41.29
C SER A 568 15.22 -22.42 42.77
N SER A 569 16.52 -22.45 43.08
CA SER A 569 17.08 -22.33 44.44
C SER A 569 17.41 -20.90 44.88
N LEU A 570 17.39 -19.92 43.96
CA LEU A 570 17.89 -18.58 44.24
C LEU A 570 17.07 -17.86 45.32
N ARG A 571 17.76 -17.28 46.30
CA ARG A 571 17.13 -16.56 47.44
C ARG A 571 16.28 -15.35 47.00
N LEU A 572 16.47 -14.84 45.78
CA LEU A 572 15.76 -13.66 45.27
C LEU A 572 14.25 -13.91 45.10
N TRP A 573 13.82 -15.15 44.84
CA TRP A 573 12.39 -15.51 44.72
C TRP A 573 11.63 -15.40 46.05
N SER A 574 12.33 -15.18 47.16
CA SER A 574 11.72 -14.86 48.47
C SER A 574 10.72 -15.93 48.97
N GLY A 575 10.95 -17.20 48.61
CA GLY A 575 10.09 -18.34 48.93
C GLY A 575 9.00 -18.65 47.89
N LYS A 576 8.81 -17.80 46.87
CA LYS A 576 7.96 -18.09 45.71
C LYS A 576 8.64 -19.14 44.81
N LYS A 577 7.86 -19.86 44.00
CA LYS A 577 8.39 -20.84 43.06
C LYS A 577 9.01 -20.16 41.84
N ALA A 578 10.06 -20.74 41.30
CA ALA A 578 10.64 -20.36 40.02
C ALA A 578 11.10 -21.60 39.26
N ALA A 579 10.88 -21.64 37.94
CA ALA A 579 11.26 -22.76 37.09
C ALA A 579 11.79 -22.29 35.74
N VAL A 580 12.74 -23.04 35.17
CA VAL A 580 13.26 -22.85 33.80
C VAL A 580 12.72 -23.96 32.91
N PHE A 581 12.27 -23.58 31.71
CA PHE A 581 11.76 -24.46 30.67
C PHE A 581 12.56 -24.27 29.38
N HIS A 582 12.83 -25.36 28.68
CA HIS A 582 13.61 -25.42 27.44
C HIS A 582 12.77 -25.99 26.30
N LYS A 583 13.35 -26.10 25.10
CA LYS A 583 12.71 -26.60 23.87
C LYS A 583 11.87 -27.88 24.04
N ASP A 584 12.30 -28.81 24.89
CA ASP A 584 11.58 -30.07 25.12
C ASP A 584 10.38 -29.93 26.06
N ASP A 585 10.41 -28.97 27.00
CA ASP A 585 9.27 -28.69 27.90
C ASP A 585 8.17 -27.85 27.23
N LEU A 586 8.48 -27.22 26.08
CA LEU A 586 7.53 -26.45 25.27
C LEU A 586 6.60 -27.33 24.43
N ARG A 587 7.01 -28.57 24.12
CA ARG A 587 6.28 -29.47 23.21
C ARG A 587 4.88 -29.80 23.75
N PRO A 588 3.79 -29.56 23.00
CA PRO A 588 2.42 -29.86 23.45
C PRO A 588 2.22 -31.34 23.82
N ALA A 589 1.62 -31.58 24.99
CA ALA A 589 1.39 -32.94 25.49
C ALA A 589 0.18 -33.66 24.85
N GLY A 590 -0.62 -32.95 24.05
CA GLY A 590 -1.80 -33.45 23.37
C GLY A 590 -2.48 -32.36 22.54
N THR A 591 -3.46 -32.73 21.71
CA THR A 591 -4.09 -31.85 20.71
C THR A 591 -4.88 -30.66 21.26
N GLY A 592 -5.13 -30.60 22.57
CA GLY A 592 -5.77 -29.47 23.26
C GLY A 592 -4.84 -28.60 24.12
N SER A 593 -3.59 -29.03 24.35
CA SER A 593 -2.60 -28.24 25.09
C SER A 593 -1.87 -27.28 24.15
N ARG A 594 -1.43 -26.13 24.68
CA ARG A 594 -0.57 -25.17 23.97
C ARG A 594 0.91 -25.43 24.23
N PHE A 595 1.25 -26.01 25.39
CA PHE A 595 2.63 -26.27 25.81
C PHE A 595 2.76 -27.65 26.49
N GLY A 596 3.97 -28.01 26.95
CA GLY A 596 4.18 -29.19 27.78
C GLY A 596 3.57 -29.05 29.18
N THR A 597 3.15 -30.17 29.78
CA THR A 597 2.28 -30.15 30.98
C THR A 597 2.87 -29.40 32.18
N ASP A 598 4.19 -29.40 32.37
CA ASP A 598 4.82 -28.72 33.52
C ASP A 598 4.94 -27.21 33.33
N LEU A 599 5.07 -26.74 32.07
CA LEU A 599 4.96 -25.32 31.75
C LEU A 599 3.50 -24.85 31.89
N GLU A 600 2.52 -25.61 31.42
CA GLU A 600 1.10 -25.28 31.62
C GLU A 600 0.73 -25.19 33.13
N LYS A 601 1.27 -26.09 33.98
CA LYS A 601 1.13 -26.01 35.46
C LYS A 601 1.80 -24.76 36.06
N ALA A 602 3.01 -24.41 35.64
CA ALA A 602 3.75 -23.26 36.17
C ALA A 602 3.15 -21.92 35.71
N LEU A 603 2.58 -21.87 34.51
CA LEU A 603 1.78 -20.74 34.05
C LEU A 603 0.48 -20.64 34.86
N ALA A 604 -0.21 -21.76 35.10
CA ALA A 604 -1.45 -21.82 35.89
C ALA A 604 -1.31 -21.41 37.37
N ASP A 605 -0.14 -21.62 37.99
CA ASP A 605 0.14 -21.22 39.37
C ASP A 605 0.48 -19.73 39.49
N ASP A 606 -0.43 -18.93 40.03
CA ASP A 606 -0.27 -17.48 40.17
C ASP A 606 0.78 -17.02 41.20
N THR A 607 1.50 -17.95 41.85
CA THR A 607 2.70 -17.66 42.64
C THR A 607 4.02 -18.00 41.92
N SER A 608 3.96 -18.66 40.77
CA SER A 608 5.15 -19.13 40.05
C SER A 608 5.74 -18.08 39.10
N HIS A 609 7.04 -17.83 39.23
CA HIS A 609 7.87 -17.16 38.24
C HIS A 609 8.34 -18.18 37.18
N VAL A 610 8.39 -17.78 35.92
CA VAL A 610 8.64 -18.68 34.79
C VAL A 610 9.79 -18.12 33.95
N ALA A 611 10.77 -18.96 33.64
CA ALA A 611 11.77 -18.69 32.60
C ALA A 611 11.61 -19.69 31.46
N VAL A 612 11.71 -19.22 30.22
CA VAL A 612 11.62 -20.05 29.00
C VAL A 612 12.78 -19.73 28.09
N VAL A 613 13.44 -20.76 27.57
CA VAL A 613 14.50 -20.65 26.55
C VAL A 613 13.94 -20.99 25.18
N LEU A 614 14.08 -20.07 24.22
CA LEU A 614 13.60 -20.16 22.84
C LEU A 614 14.81 -20.24 21.90
N ASN A 615 15.01 -21.40 21.28
CA ASN A 615 16.21 -21.70 20.48
C ASN A 615 16.13 -21.28 19.00
N THR A 616 15.07 -20.57 18.59
CA THR A 616 14.70 -20.43 17.17
C THR A 616 15.72 -19.68 16.31
N VAL A 617 16.48 -18.74 16.89
CA VAL A 617 17.55 -18.03 16.15
C VAL A 617 18.70 -18.98 15.85
N ASP A 618 19.28 -19.61 16.87
CA ASP A 618 20.34 -20.63 16.76
C ASP A 618 19.93 -21.86 15.91
N ASP A 619 18.66 -22.28 15.95
CA ASP A 619 18.14 -23.34 15.07
C ASP A 619 18.06 -22.90 13.59
N ASN A 620 17.74 -21.64 13.30
CA ASN A 620 17.65 -21.13 11.94
C ASN A 620 19.03 -20.79 11.34
N LEU A 621 19.98 -20.32 12.16
CA LEU A 621 21.40 -20.14 11.80
C LEU A 621 22.12 -21.44 11.40
N LYS A 622 21.47 -22.60 11.51
CA LYS A 622 21.99 -23.92 11.09
C LYS A 622 21.41 -24.43 9.78
N LYS A 623 20.45 -23.73 9.17
CA LYS A 623 19.72 -24.21 7.99
C LYS A 623 20.01 -23.49 6.68
N ASP A 624 20.65 -22.31 6.69
CA ASP A 624 20.86 -21.46 5.49
C ASP A 624 19.54 -21.01 4.78
N GLU A 625 18.38 -21.09 5.46
CA GLU A 625 17.04 -21.00 4.83
C GLU A 625 16.47 -19.58 4.60
N ARG A 626 17.01 -18.51 5.20
CA ARG A 626 16.43 -17.13 5.13
C ARG A 626 17.17 -16.20 4.15
N LEU A 627 17.22 -16.53 2.87
CA LEU A 627 17.85 -15.63 1.87
C LEU A 627 16.98 -14.41 1.51
N ASP A 628 15.65 -14.52 1.55
CA ASP A 628 14.76 -13.55 0.91
C ASP A 628 14.07 -12.54 1.87
N GLU A 629 13.84 -12.89 3.14
CA GLU A 629 13.19 -12.01 4.14
C GLU A 629 13.97 -11.97 5.46
N TRP A 630 14.52 -10.80 5.81
CA TRP A 630 15.45 -10.57 6.94
C TRP A 630 14.88 -9.70 8.09
N ASP A 631 13.66 -9.19 7.96
CA ASP A 631 12.91 -8.67 9.12
C ASP A 631 12.45 -9.88 9.97
N TRP A 632 12.83 -9.89 11.26
CA TRP A 632 12.40 -10.87 12.25
C TRP A 632 11.12 -10.41 12.93
N THR A 633 10.02 -11.10 12.65
CA THR A 633 8.74 -10.86 13.35
C THR A 633 8.70 -11.57 14.69
N VAL A 634 7.82 -11.12 15.59
CA VAL A 634 7.46 -11.84 16.83
C VAL A 634 6.86 -13.23 16.52
N GLY A 635 6.31 -13.44 15.32
CA GLY A 635 5.83 -14.72 14.82
C GLY A 635 6.93 -15.68 14.35
N ASP A 636 8.12 -15.18 14.02
CA ASP A 636 9.25 -15.99 13.54
C ASP A 636 9.94 -16.77 14.68
N ILE A 637 9.70 -16.36 15.93
CA ILE A 637 10.27 -16.97 17.13
C ILE A 637 9.25 -17.96 17.71
N GLU A 638 9.62 -19.24 17.71
CA GLU A 638 8.76 -20.33 18.13
C GLU A 638 8.25 -20.10 19.57
N ALA A 639 6.95 -20.30 19.77
CA ALA A 639 6.24 -20.08 21.04
C ALA A 639 6.23 -18.64 21.62
N LEU A 640 6.89 -17.63 21.01
CA LEU A 640 6.94 -16.28 21.57
C LEU A 640 5.55 -15.63 21.71
N THR A 641 4.78 -15.54 20.61
CA THR A 641 3.42 -14.97 20.61
C THR A 641 2.49 -15.61 21.66
N PRO A 642 2.31 -16.95 21.75
CA PRO A 642 1.42 -17.54 22.75
C PRO A 642 1.92 -17.40 24.20
N LEU A 643 3.23 -17.26 24.43
CA LEU A 643 3.78 -16.97 25.76
C LEU A 643 3.49 -15.52 26.19
N LEU A 644 3.65 -14.56 25.27
CA LEU A 644 3.27 -13.16 25.49
C LEU A 644 1.77 -13.03 25.77
N ASP A 645 0.91 -13.76 25.04
CA ASP A 645 -0.53 -13.80 25.32
C ASP A 645 -0.88 -14.36 26.70
N GLU A 646 -0.13 -15.36 27.21
CA GLU A 646 -0.30 -15.86 28.57
C GLU A 646 0.13 -14.81 29.61
N ALA A 647 1.31 -14.21 29.42
CA ALA A 647 1.84 -13.16 30.30
C ALA A 647 0.90 -11.95 30.39
N ARG A 648 0.40 -11.48 29.24
CA ARG A 648 -0.54 -10.36 29.12
C ARG A 648 -1.85 -10.66 29.85
N ARG A 649 -2.45 -11.85 29.62
CA ARG A 649 -3.71 -12.28 30.27
C ARG A 649 -3.59 -12.43 31.78
N ARG A 650 -2.40 -12.76 32.30
CA ARG A 650 -2.11 -12.91 33.73
C ARG A 650 -1.50 -11.67 34.39
N GLY A 651 -1.35 -10.56 33.67
CA GLY A 651 -0.73 -9.35 34.22
C GLY A 651 0.72 -9.54 34.66
N MET A 652 1.45 -10.49 34.07
CA MET A 652 2.88 -10.73 34.39
C MET A 652 3.74 -9.56 33.91
N ALA A 653 4.90 -9.33 34.52
CA ALA A 653 5.98 -8.59 33.88
C ALA A 653 6.73 -9.54 32.94
N VAL A 654 7.07 -9.07 31.74
CA VAL A 654 7.89 -9.82 30.78
C VAL A 654 9.28 -9.19 30.72
N VAL A 655 10.32 -10.00 30.68
CA VAL A 655 11.66 -9.55 30.28
C VAL A 655 12.14 -10.47 29.17
N ILE A 656 12.46 -9.90 28.01
CA ILE A 656 13.04 -10.60 26.87
C ILE A 656 14.53 -10.26 26.83
N THR A 657 15.37 -11.28 26.67
CA THR A 657 16.83 -11.17 26.68
C THR A 657 17.44 -12.26 25.80
N SER A 658 18.73 -12.14 25.48
CA SER A 658 19.53 -13.30 25.05
C SER A 658 20.37 -13.85 26.21
N ASP A 659 21.15 -14.89 25.93
CA ASP A 659 22.31 -15.35 26.69
C ASP A 659 23.66 -14.89 26.07
N HIS A 660 23.73 -14.77 24.75
CA HIS A 660 24.74 -14.03 23.97
C HIS A 660 24.15 -13.66 22.61
N GLY A 661 24.74 -12.71 21.88
CA GLY A 661 24.36 -12.51 20.48
C GLY A 661 25.15 -13.42 19.53
N HIS A 662 25.20 -13.07 18.25
CA HIS A 662 25.93 -13.80 17.22
C HIS A 662 26.54 -12.85 16.18
N VAL A 663 27.39 -13.39 15.30
CA VAL A 663 27.79 -12.77 14.01
C VAL A 663 27.37 -13.67 12.86
N LEU A 664 27.05 -13.06 11.72
CA LEU A 664 26.55 -13.73 10.51
C LEU A 664 27.67 -14.01 9.49
N GLU A 665 27.52 -15.08 8.73
CA GLU A 665 28.54 -15.56 7.77
C GLU A 665 28.32 -15.05 6.34
N HIS A 666 28.69 -13.79 6.12
CA HIS A 666 28.68 -13.21 4.78
C HIS A 666 30.04 -13.40 4.06
N ARG A 667 31.17 -13.07 4.71
CA ARG A 667 32.52 -13.01 4.10
C ARG A 667 33.64 -13.52 5.02
N GLY A 668 33.36 -14.47 5.89
CA GLY A 668 34.31 -14.96 6.89
C GLY A 668 35.56 -15.60 6.28
N VAL A 669 36.74 -15.17 6.77
CA VAL A 669 38.02 -15.81 6.47
C VAL A 669 38.32 -16.87 7.53
N LYS A 670 38.76 -18.07 7.12
CA LYS A 670 39.21 -19.10 8.06
C LYS A 670 40.63 -18.79 8.54
N VAL A 671 40.77 -18.43 9.80
CA VAL A 671 42.06 -18.20 10.48
C VAL A 671 42.72 -19.55 10.75
N PRO A 672 43.95 -19.83 10.25
CA PRO A 672 44.66 -21.06 10.57
C PRO A 672 45.03 -21.10 12.07
N THR A 673 44.70 -22.20 12.74
CA THR A 673 45.02 -22.42 14.15
C THR A 673 45.17 -23.92 14.39
N PRO A 674 46.19 -24.39 15.13
CA PRO A 674 46.43 -25.82 15.35
C PRO A 674 45.42 -26.46 16.32
N GLU A 675 44.86 -25.68 17.24
CA GLU A 675 44.00 -26.16 18.33
C GLU A 675 42.69 -25.34 18.35
N VAL A 676 41.65 -25.88 17.69
CA VAL A 676 40.36 -25.20 17.52
C VAL A 676 39.36 -25.72 18.54
N VAL A 677 39.08 -24.92 19.57
CA VAL A 677 38.11 -25.25 20.64
C VAL A 677 36.67 -24.86 20.24
N ASN A 678 36.52 -23.75 19.54
CA ASN A 678 35.23 -23.18 19.13
C ASN A 678 35.39 -22.39 17.81
N ALA A 679 34.28 -21.99 17.18
CA ALA A 679 34.29 -21.16 15.98
C ALA A 679 35.04 -19.82 16.14
N ARG A 680 35.00 -19.22 17.34
CA ARG A 680 35.46 -17.84 17.58
C ARG A 680 36.33 -17.64 18.82
N TYR A 681 36.65 -18.69 19.58
CA TYR A 681 37.77 -18.66 20.54
C TYR A 681 38.60 -19.95 20.52
N ARG A 682 39.84 -19.81 20.99
CA ARG A 682 40.79 -20.88 21.32
C ARG A 682 41.33 -20.64 22.73
N GLU A 683 41.60 -21.71 23.46
CA GLU A 683 42.19 -21.62 24.81
C GLU A 683 43.69 -21.25 24.71
N VAL A 684 44.27 -20.66 25.75
CA VAL A 684 45.71 -20.38 25.82
C VAL A 684 46.42 -21.58 26.45
N PRO A 685 47.40 -22.23 25.78
CA PRO A 685 48.10 -23.38 26.34
C PRO A 685 48.87 -23.05 27.64
N ASP A 686 48.86 -23.99 28.59
CA ASP A 686 49.52 -23.83 29.89
C ASP A 686 51.00 -23.42 29.75
N GLY A 687 51.37 -22.36 30.48
CA GLY A 687 52.73 -21.81 30.48
C GLY A 687 53.03 -20.78 29.38
N VAL A 688 52.11 -20.54 28.43
CA VAL A 688 52.26 -19.46 27.43
C VAL A 688 51.80 -18.13 28.02
N ALA A 689 52.75 -17.28 28.42
CA ALA A 689 52.45 -15.96 28.99
C ALA A 689 51.93 -14.95 27.94
N GLU A 690 52.48 -14.99 26.73
CA GLU A 690 52.10 -14.12 25.61
C GLU A 690 51.84 -15.00 24.37
N PRO A 691 50.57 -15.33 24.06
CA PRO A 691 50.23 -16.06 22.84
C PRO A 691 50.39 -15.15 21.61
N LEU A 692 50.90 -15.70 20.51
CA LEU A 692 50.84 -15.02 19.21
C LEU A 692 49.37 -14.79 18.83
N LEU A 693 49.05 -13.56 18.41
CA LEU A 693 47.73 -13.12 17.96
C LEU A 693 47.79 -12.75 16.47
N SER A 694 46.71 -12.99 15.73
CA SER A 694 46.49 -12.37 14.41
C SER A 694 45.77 -11.01 14.54
N ASP A 695 45.74 -10.21 13.46
CA ASP A 695 45.06 -8.90 13.46
C ASP A 695 43.56 -8.97 13.81
N ALA A 696 42.94 -10.15 13.70
CA ALA A 696 41.52 -10.40 14.00
C ALA A 696 41.26 -10.92 15.43
N GLU A 697 42.31 -11.10 16.23
CA GLU A 697 42.30 -11.75 17.54
C GLU A 697 42.53 -10.78 18.70
N MET A 698 42.07 -11.16 19.89
CA MET A 698 42.27 -10.45 21.14
C MET A 698 42.49 -11.44 22.28
N LEU A 699 43.48 -11.16 23.15
CA LEU A 699 43.71 -11.93 24.38
C LEU A 699 42.76 -11.44 25.48
N LEU A 700 41.96 -12.35 26.03
CA LEU A 700 41.06 -12.07 27.15
C LEU A 700 41.49 -12.90 28.36
N ASN A 701 41.62 -12.24 29.50
CA ASN A 701 42.04 -12.87 30.76
C ASN A 701 41.35 -12.21 31.97
N GLY A 702 41.61 -12.71 33.17
CA GLY A 702 40.97 -12.22 34.40
C GLY A 702 39.64 -12.90 34.74
N ALA A 703 39.02 -12.48 35.85
CA ALA A 703 37.99 -13.25 36.56
C ALA A 703 36.65 -13.45 35.80
N ARG A 704 36.42 -12.78 34.67
CA ARG A 704 35.23 -13.01 33.81
C ARG A 704 35.40 -14.14 32.80
N VAL A 705 36.62 -14.63 32.59
CA VAL A 705 36.91 -15.63 31.55
C VAL A 705 36.85 -17.03 32.16
N VAL A 706 35.71 -17.68 31.96
CA VAL A 706 35.32 -18.94 32.63
C VAL A 706 36.04 -20.13 32.00
N GLY A 707 37.15 -20.50 32.63
CA GLY A 707 38.05 -21.57 32.23
C GLY A 707 39.53 -21.17 32.31
N GLY A 708 39.83 -19.87 32.38
CA GLY A 708 41.19 -19.32 32.23
C GLY A 708 41.30 -18.43 31.00
N PRO A 709 42.51 -17.94 30.66
CA PRO A 709 42.72 -17.05 29.51
C PRO A 709 42.36 -17.70 28.17
N ILE A 710 41.79 -16.91 27.26
CA ILE A 710 41.44 -17.32 25.89
C ILE A 710 41.92 -16.30 24.86
N VAL A 711 42.12 -16.75 23.62
CA VAL A 711 42.21 -15.86 22.46
C VAL A 711 40.90 -15.91 21.70
N ALA A 712 40.20 -14.78 21.68
CA ALA A 712 38.90 -14.59 21.05
C ALA A 712 39.03 -13.80 19.75
N LEU A 713 38.17 -14.08 18.76
CA LEU A 713 38.03 -13.25 17.56
C LEU A 713 37.18 -12.03 17.88
N TRP A 714 37.70 -10.83 17.57
CA TRP A 714 36.91 -9.59 17.60
C TRP A 714 36.26 -9.31 16.25
N SER A 715 36.91 -9.69 15.15
CA SER A 715 36.42 -9.47 13.78
C SER A 715 35.22 -10.37 13.45
N ALA A 716 34.16 -9.83 12.85
CA ALA A 716 33.07 -10.63 12.28
C ALA A 716 33.50 -11.41 11.03
N ASP A 717 34.39 -10.84 10.21
CA ASP A 717 34.94 -11.44 8.97
C ASP A 717 35.92 -12.61 9.24
N SER A 718 35.78 -13.36 10.35
CA SER A 718 36.80 -14.31 10.81
C SER A 718 36.22 -15.48 11.62
N ARG A 719 36.76 -16.69 11.39
CA ARG A 719 36.40 -17.93 12.12
C ARG A 719 37.59 -18.90 12.19
N TYR A 720 37.63 -19.78 13.18
CA TYR A 720 38.57 -20.91 13.23
C TYR A 720 38.01 -22.19 12.58
N THR A 721 36.70 -22.34 12.52
CA THR A 721 36.00 -23.55 12.04
C THR A 721 35.71 -23.53 10.53
N ASN A 722 35.00 -24.56 10.05
CA ASN A 722 34.39 -24.55 8.72
C ASN A 722 33.16 -23.61 8.68
N ARG A 723 32.59 -23.39 7.49
CA ARG A 723 31.45 -22.46 7.28
C ARG A 723 30.17 -22.99 7.96
N ALA A 724 29.43 -22.09 8.60
CA ALA A 724 28.03 -22.21 9.05
C ALA A 724 27.37 -20.82 8.95
N ALA A 725 26.04 -20.68 8.97
CA ALA A 725 25.39 -19.38 8.67
C ALA A 725 25.62 -18.29 9.74
N GLY A 726 25.93 -18.68 10.98
CA GLY A 726 26.32 -17.77 12.04
C GLY A 726 27.20 -18.41 13.11
N TYR A 727 27.80 -17.57 13.96
CA TYR A 727 28.75 -17.97 14.99
C TYR A 727 28.65 -17.11 16.25
N HIS A 728 29.20 -17.65 17.34
CA HIS A 728 29.35 -16.99 18.63
C HIS A 728 30.60 -17.55 19.35
N GLY A 729 30.96 -16.99 20.51
CA GLY A 729 32.10 -17.42 21.33
C GLY A 729 33.27 -16.44 21.37
N GLY A 730 33.29 -15.44 20.49
CA GLY A 730 34.29 -14.39 20.41
C GLY A 730 33.99 -13.16 21.28
N VAL A 731 34.45 -11.99 20.82
CA VAL A 731 34.32 -10.70 21.52
C VAL A 731 33.90 -9.56 20.58
N HIS A 732 33.29 -9.89 19.44
CA HIS A 732 32.64 -8.87 18.61
C HIS A 732 31.49 -8.20 19.40
N PRO A 733 31.23 -6.89 19.22
CA PRO A 733 30.20 -6.18 20.00
C PRO A 733 28.82 -6.84 19.95
N ALA A 734 28.44 -7.39 18.79
CA ALA A 734 27.18 -8.10 18.59
C ALA A 734 27.09 -9.44 19.35
N GLU A 735 28.21 -10.10 19.67
CA GLU A 735 28.23 -11.33 20.49
C GLU A 735 28.14 -10.99 21.99
N PHE A 736 28.88 -9.96 22.38
CA PHE A 736 29.13 -9.61 23.77
C PHE A 736 28.02 -8.74 24.40
N THR A 737 27.30 -7.96 23.58
CA THR A 737 26.24 -7.05 24.03
C THR A 737 24.88 -7.72 23.93
N ILE A 738 24.33 -8.11 25.09
CA ILE A 738 23.03 -8.77 25.18
C ILE A 738 21.93 -7.71 25.42
N PRO A 739 20.92 -7.60 24.54
CA PRO A 739 19.81 -6.66 24.76
C PRO A 739 18.90 -7.13 25.91
N VAL A 740 18.36 -6.17 26.66
CA VAL A 740 17.40 -6.40 27.75
C VAL A 740 16.16 -5.54 27.54
N LEU A 741 15.07 -6.17 27.11
CA LEU A 741 13.78 -5.53 26.84
C LEU A 741 12.83 -5.89 27.99
N ALA A 742 12.44 -4.91 28.81
CA ALA A 742 11.58 -5.13 29.96
C ALA A 742 10.20 -4.50 29.75
N TYR A 743 9.13 -5.28 29.89
CA TYR A 743 7.77 -4.88 29.55
C TYR A 743 6.78 -5.09 30.69
N LEU A 744 5.85 -4.15 30.82
CA LEU A 744 4.59 -4.34 31.54
C LEU A 744 3.42 -4.25 30.54
N PRO A 745 2.29 -4.95 30.78
CA PRO A 745 1.09 -4.80 29.97
C PRO A 745 0.61 -3.35 29.92
N ASP A 746 0.09 -2.93 28.76
CA ASP A 746 -0.44 -1.57 28.54
C ASP A 746 -1.38 -1.11 29.67
N GLY A 747 -1.12 0.10 30.18
CA GLY A 747 -1.93 0.72 31.24
C GLY A 747 -1.65 0.24 32.66
N ALA A 748 -0.58 -0.55 32.91
CA ALA A 748 -0.20 -0.96 34.26
C ALA A 748 0.21 0.22 35.16
N THR A 749 -0.70 0.69 36.02
CA THR A 749 -0.47 1.76 37.01
C THR A 749 -0.02 1.25 38.39
N GLU A 750 -0.18 -0.05 38.65
CA GLU A 750 0.09 -0.69 39.94
C GLU A 750 1.16 -1.78 39.82
N HIS A 751 1.82 -2.10 40.95
CA HIS A 751 2.87 -3.12 41.03
C HIS A 751 4.08 -2.91 40.10
N ILE A 752 4.29 -1.68 39.60
CA ILE A 752 5.46 -1.30 38.81
C ILE A 752 6.74 -1.60 39.62
N PRO A 753 7.72 -2.36 39.07
CA PRO A 753 8.93 -2.73 39.79
C PRO A 753 9.76 -1.51 40.22
N SER A 754 10.28 -1.54 41.46
CA SER A 754 11.01 -0.41 42.02
C SER A 754 12.30 -0.12 41.24
N GLY A 755 12.34 1.05 40.58
CA GLY A 755 13.46 1.49 39.75
C GLY A 755 13.20 1.38 38.25
N TRP A 756 12.18 0.63 37.80
CA TRP A 756 11.80 0.60 36.40
C TRP A 756 11.21 1.94 35.95
N ARG A 757 11.59 2.41 34.77
CA ARG A 757 11.18 3.72 34.22
C ARG A 757 10.63 3.52 32.82
N GLN A 758 9.38 3.88 32.58
CA GLN A 758 8.76 3.76 31.25
C GLN A 758 9.60 4.48 30.19
N LEU A 759 9.84 3.84 29.04
CA LEU A 759 10.44 4.49 27.88
C LEU A 759 9.44 5.49 27.29
N ILE A 760 9.97 6.63 26.83
CA ILE A 760 9.25 7.58 25.99
C ILE A 760 9.58 7.27 24.51
N ASP A 761 8.75 7.77 23.58
CA ASP A 761 8.64 7.31 22.18
C ASP A 761 9.85 7.58 21.24
N THR A 762 11.07 7.65 21.78
CA THR A 762 12.34 7.78 21.05
C THR A 762 13.48 7.09 21.81
N TYR A 763 13.67 5.79 21.54
CA TYR A 763 14.92 5.06 21.83
C TYR A 763 15.76 4.81 20.56
N GLU A 764 15.25 5.25 19.40
CA GLU A 764 15.95 5.27 18.11
C GLU A 764 17.02 6.38 18.08
N PRO A 765 18.20 6.15 17.46
CA PRO A 765 19.21 7.19 17.30
C PRO A 765 18.77 8.21 16.25
N HIS A 766 19.33 9.43 16.32
CA HIS A 766 18.82 10.59 15.59
C HIS A 766 18.88 10.47 14.05
N TRP A 767 19.70 9.57 13.52
CA TRP A 767 19.85 9.30 12.08
C TRP A 767 18.93 8.18 11.56
N TRP A 768 18.19 7.48 12.44
CA TRP A 768 17.29 6.38 12.05
C TRP A 768 15.99 6.87 11.40
N LYS A 769 15.55 8.10 11.70
CA LYS A 769 14.31 8.67 11.15
C LYS A 769 14.57 9.37 9.83
N LEU A 770 14.06 8.78 8.75
CA LEU A 770 14.06 9.36 7.40
C LEU A 770 12.92 10.39 7.27
N GLY A 771 12.99 11.48 8.03
CA GLY A 771 11.95 12.50 8.06
C GLY A 771 12.25 13.69 8.96
N THR A 772 11.90 14.88 8.46
CA THR A 772 11.95 16.19 9.15
C THR A 772 13.30 16.65 9.73
N THR A 773 13.96 17.49 8.92
CA THR A 773 14.84 18.59 9.32
C THR A 773 16.33 18.30 9.58
N ARG A 774 17.18 19.00 8.81
CA ARG A 774 18.53 19.40 9.22
C ARG A 774 18.43 20.46 10.34
N LEU A 775 17.94 20.06 11.52
CA LEU A 775 17.95 20.92 12.70
C LEU A 775 19.41 21.26 13.03
N GLN A 776 19.66 22.54 13.28
CA GLN A 776 21.00 23.03 13.60
C GLN A 776 21.55 22.27 14.82
N ALA A 777 22.78 21.79 14.72
CA ALA A 777 23.48 21.17 15.85
C ALA A 777 23.42 22.13 17.05
N ALA A 778 22.76 21.70 18.13
CA ALA A 778 22.69 22.48 19.35
C ALA A 778 24.13 22.71 19.84
N PRO A 779 24.58 23.96 20.05
CA PRO A 779 25.96 24.23 20.38
C PRO A 779 26.29 23.58 21.73
N VAL A 780 27.17 22.58 21.69
CA VAL A 780 27.65 21.87 22.89
C VAL A 780 28.18 22.92 23.87
N PRO A 781 27.61 23.04 25.09
CA PRO A 781 28.14 23.96 26.07
C PRO A 781 29.57 23.51 26.44
N PRO A 782 30.61 24.34 26.22
CA PRO A 782 31.99 23.89 26.34
C PRO A 782 32.29 23.44 27.78
N SER A 783 32.92 22.27 27.89
CA SER A 783 33.24 21.62 29.15
C SER A 783 34.30 22.39 29.94
N ALA A 784 33.86 23.17 30.92
CA ALA A 784 34.74 23.95 31.79
C ALA A 784 35.36 23.09 32.91
N GLN A 785 36.62 22.70 32.76
CA GLN A 785 37.49 22.24 33.86
C GLN A 785 38.83 23.02 33.88
N ALA A 786 39.55 22.91 35.00
CA ALA A 786 40.92 23.41 35.27
C ALA A 786 41.11 24.90 35.65
N VAL A 787 40.59 25.26 36.83
CA VAL A 787 41.26 26.00 37.94
C VAL A 787 42.51 26.87 37.63
N ALA A 788 42.42 28.20 37.87
CA ALA A 788 43.54 29.01 38.39
C ALA A 788 43.12 30.36 39.04
N ALA A 789 43.79 30.72 40.15
CA ALA A 789 44.08 32.07 40.68
C ALA A 789 42.97 33.13 41.02
N ALA A 790 42.76 33.28 42.34
CA ALA A 790 42.91 34.54 43.12
C ALA A 790 41.85 35.70 43.11
N ALA A 791 41.05 35.69 44.20
CA ALA A 791 40.79 36.85 45.09
C ALA A 791 39.75 37.94 44.62
N PRO A 792 39.26 38.86 45.50
CA PRO A 792 37.87 38.75 45.96
C PRO A 792 37.03 40.06 46.06
N GLN A 793 35.77 39.91 46.55
CA GLN A 793 34.82 40.95 47.01
C GLN A 793 33.93 41.65 45.94
N PRO A 794 32.79 42.28 46.31
CA PRO A 794 31.71 41.70 47.13
C PRO A 794 30.27 41.97 46.60
N ALA A 795 29.30 41.29 47.23
CA ALA A 795 27.85 41.36 47.01
C ALA A 795 27.21 42.77 46.96
N ASN A 796 26.10 42.94 46.20
CA ASN A 796 24.73 43.05 46.77
C ASN A 796 23.57 43.39 45.78
N ALA A 797 22.35 43.15 46.29
CA ALA A 797 21.08 43.88 46.04
C ALA A 797 20.30 43.75 44.70
N ARG A 798 19.13 43.11 44.84
CA ARG A 798 17.88 43.30 44.07
C ARG A 798 17.57 44.78 43.74
N ARG A 799 17.07 45.08 42.51
CA ARG A 799 15.66 45.54 42.28
C ARG A 799 15.24 45.79 40.81
N THR A 800 14.21 45.05 40.39
CA THR A 800 13.02 45.46 39.60
C THR A 800 13.00 46.69 38.64
N GLN A 801 12.68 46.36 37.38
CA GLN A 801 11.67 46.97 36.48
C GLN A 801 11.94 48.22 35.58
N LYS A 802 11.66 47.98 34.28
CA LYS A 802 10.91 48.79 33.28
C LYS A 802 11.61 49.83 32.37
N LYS A 803 11.48 49.53 31.07
CA LYS A 803 11.20 50.40 29.90
C LYS A 803 11.89 51.78 29.80
N ALA A 804 12.75 51.92 28.77
CA ALA A 804 12.57 52.90 27.69
C ALA A 804 13.37 52.51 26.42
N VAL A 805 13.13 53.22 25.32
CA VAL A 805 13.59 53.08 23.92
C VAL A 805 13.66 54.53 23.35
N PRO A 806 14.48 54.96 22.36
CA PRO A 806 15.64 54.37 21.65
C PRO A 806 16.90 55.30 21.54
N GLN A 807 17.87 54.92 20.68
CA GLN A 807 18.61 55.77 19.70
C GLN A 807 19.76 56.74 20.10
N ALA A 808 20.98 56.46 19.58
CA ALA A 808 21.61 57.12 18.39
C ALA A 808 23.08 57.66 18.51
N THR A 809 23.75 57.70 17.34
CA THR A 809 25.06 58.33 16.99
C THR A 809 26.35 57.69 17.54
N GLY A 810 27.52 57.76 16.89
CA GLY A 810 27.91 58.30 15.55
C GLY A 810 28.35 57.20 14.55
N LEU A 811 28.55 57.42 13.23
CA LEU A 811 29.28 58.49 12.49
C LEU A 811 30.80 58.46 12.76
N PHE A 812 31.71 58.56 11.78
CA PHE A 812 31.66 58.99 10.36
C PHE A 812 32.38 57.94 9.46
N GLU A 813 32.48 57.94 8.11
CA GLU A 813 32.05 58.74 6.93
C GLU A 813 32.12 57.77 5.68
N ILE A 814 31.96 58.04 4.36
CA ILE A 814 31.75 59.18 3.43
C ILE A 814 30.99 58.56 2.20
N MET A 815 29.88 59.09 1.64
CA MET A 815 29.71 60.10 0.56
C MET A 815 30.48 59.79 -0.76
N VAL A 816 29.98 59.96 -2.01
CA VAL A 816 28.95 60.79 -2.71
C VAL A 816 28.46 59.99 -3.97
N SER A 817 27.30 60.14 -4.65
CA SER A 817 25.87 60.48 -4.40
C SER A 817 25.03 60.16 -5.69
N PRO A 818 23.68 60.17 -5.69
CA PRO A 818 22.84 59.53 -6.74
C PRO A 818 21.95 60.46 -7.62
N GLN A 819 21.06 59.84 -8.44
CA GLN A 819 19.88 60.34 -9.20
C GLN A 819 20.06 60.61 -10.73
N PRO A 820 18.96 60.61 -11.54
CA PRO A 820 17.83 59.65 -11.57
C PRO A 820 17.35 59.28 -13.00
N SER A 821 16.50 58.24 -13.14
CA SER A 821 15.60 58.09 -14.31
C SER A 821 14.38 57.21 -13.98
N GLU A 822 13.19 57.62 -14.44
CA GLU A 822 11.93 56.89 -14.26
C GLU A 822 11.67 55.94 -15.43
N ALA A 823 11.22 54.69 -15.16
CA ALA A 823 10.24 53.93 -15.96
C ALA A 823 9.95 52.54 -15.34
N GLU A 824 8.66 52.24 -15.19
CA GLU A 824 7.96 50.94 -15.27
C GLU A 824 8.73 49.61 -15.01
N GLY A 825 8.29 48.85 -13.99
CA GLY A 825 8.82 47.49 -13.76
C GLY A 825 8.44 46.84 -12.42
N THR A 826 7.15 46.76 -12.08
CA THR A 826 6.71 46.16 -10.79
C THR A 826 6.93 44.65 -10.77
N LEU A 827 7.99 44.19 -10.09
CA LEU A 827 8.18 42.79 -9.73
C LEU A 827 7.98 42.60 -8.22
N LEU A 828 6.83 42.05 -7.86
CA LEU A 828 6.55 41.55 -6.51
C LEU A 828 7.38 40.29 -6.27
N SER A 829 8.31 40.34 -5.31
CA SER A 829 9.02 39.16 -4.83
C SER A 829 8.09 38.30 -3.96
N VAL A 830 7.24 37.50 -4.61
CA VAL A 830 6.42 36.50 -3.92
C VAL A 830 7.34 35.45 -3.34
N GLN A 831 7.42 35.38 -2.00
CA GLN A 831 7.93 34.20 -1.33
C GLN A 831 6.91 33.08 -1.56
N ALA A 832 7.31 32.00 -2.23
CA ALA A 832 6.45 30.84 -2.37
C ALA A 832 6.20 30.22 -0.99
N GLN A 833 4.97 30.35 -0.49
CA GLN A 833 4.49 29.59 0.67
C GLN A 833 4.54 28.10 0.33
N SER A 834 4.65 27.23 1.34
CA SER A 834 4.53 25.80 1.07
C SER A 834 3.12 25.44 0.61
N PRO A 835 2.93 24.45 -0.28
CA PRO A 835 1.59 24.01 -0.70
C PRO A 835 0.69 23.59 0.47
N LEU A 836 1.29 23.13 1.58
CA LEU A 836 0.60 22.84 2.82
C LEU A 836 0.04 24.09 3.51
N GLU A 837 0.83 25.15 3.63
CA GLU A 837 0.37 26.41 4.24
C GLU A 837 -0.78 27.01 3.43
N GLN A 838 -0.73 26.92 2.10
CA GLN A 838 -1.82 27.36 1.23
C GLN A 838 -3.10 26.55 1.45
N ILE A 839 -3.02 25.21 1.48
CA ILE A 839 -4.18 24.33 1.80
C ILE A 839 -4.78 24.68 3.17
N LEU A 840 -3.96 25.06 4.16
CA LEU A 840 -4.44 25.48 5.48
C LEU A 840 -5.02 26.90 5.49
N ASP A 841 -4.49 27.82 4.69
CA ASP A 841 -5.06 29.16 4.51
C ASP A 841 -6.43 29.08 3.81
N ASP A 842 -6.55 28.29 2.74
CA ASP A 842 -7.79 28.06 2.01
C ASP A 842 -8.84 27.35 2.90
N LEU A 843 -8.43 26.36 3.70
CA LEU A 843 -9.32 25.69 4.65
C LEU A 843 -9.86 26.64 5.72
N PHE A 844 -9.01 27.52 6.28
CA PHE A 844 -9.45 28.51 7.26
C PHE A 844 -10.23 29.68 6.65
N ALA A 845 -10.10 29.91 5.33
CA ALA A 845 -10.93 30.85 4.58
C ALA A 845 -12.29 30.25 4.12
N SER A 846 -12.40 28.91 4.04
CA SER A 846 -13.61 28.22 3.58
C SER A 846 -14.83 28.53 4.48
N PRO A 847 -15.95 29.06 3.92
CA PRO A 847 -17.16 29.35 4.69
C PRO A 847 -17.71 28.13 5.43
N ALA A 848 -17.67 26.94 4.81
CA ALA A 848 -18.14 25.70 5.41
C ALA A 848 -17.33 25.32 6.66
N PHE A 849 -16.01 25.57 6.67
CA PHE A 849 -15.16 25.33 7.83
C PHE A 849 -15.44 26.34 8.96
N SER A 850 -15.68 27.61 8.62
CA SER A 850 -16.12 28.63 9.57
C SER A 850 -17.46 28.28 10.23
N ASP A 851 -18.43 27.78 9.45
CA ASP A 851 -19.73 27.37 9.96
C ASP A 851 -19.63 26.13 10.87
N GLN A 852 -18.82 25.12 10.53
CA GLN A 852 -18.54 23.99 11.44
C GLN A 852 -17.85 24.45 12.73
N LEU A 853 -16.91 25.39 12.65
CA LEU A 853 -16.24 25.96 13.82
C LEU A 853 -17.22 26.72 14.74
N ALA A 854 -18.28 27.30 14.19
CA ALA A 854 -19.35 27.96 14.94
C ALA A 854 -20.36 26.99 15.59
N LEU A 855 -20.51 25.77 15.06
CA LEU A 855 -21.38 24.71 15.63
C LEU A 855 -20.76 24.03 16.86
N LEU A 856 -19.46 24.19 17.13
CA LEU A 856 -18.82 23.59 18.30
C LEU A 856 -19.27 24.25 19.62
N PRO A 857 -19.72 23.49 20.64
CA PRO A 857 -20.22 24.03 21.91
C PRO A 857 -19.15 24.66 22.82
N ARG A 858 -17.89 24.70 22.37
CA ARG A 858 -16.77 25.42 22.99
C ARG A 858 -15.90 26.01 21.90
N LYS A 859 -15.63 27.32 22.00
CA LYS A 859 -14.71 28.01 21.10
C LYS A 859 -13.30 27.40 21.20
N GLN A 860 -12.76 26.96 20.06
CA GLN A 860 -11.39 26.44 19.96
C GLN A 860 -10.39 27.58 19.80
N ASP A 861 -9.12 27.27 20.02
CA ASP A 861 -7.98 28.15 19.80
C ASP A 861 -7.49 27.92 18.35
N PRO A 862 -7.66 28.88 17.42
CA PRO A 862 -7.45 28.64 15.99
C PRO A 862 -5.99 28.29 15.66
N GLU A 863 -5.04 28.80 16.43
CA GLU A 863 -3.61 28.51 16.28
C GLU A 863 -3.31 27.03 16.56
N ARG A 864 -3.87 26.48 17.65
CA ARG A 864 -3.74 25.05 17.98
C ARG A 864 -4.46 24.14 16.99
N LEU A 865 -5.57 24.63 16.44
CA LEU A 865 -6.32 23.92 15.41
C LEU A 865 -5.48 23.84 14.13
N ARG A 866 -4.87 24.95 13.70
CA ARG A 866 -3.96 25.00 12.55
C ARG A 866 -2.75 24.09 12.75
N GLN A 867 -2.14 24.08 13.94
CA GLN A 867 -0.99 23.22 14.27
C GLN A 867 -1.33 21.72 14.25
N ALA A 868 -2.50 21.32 14.77
CA ALA A 868 -2.96 19.92 14.66
C ALA A 868 -3.29 19.51 13.23
N LEU A 869 -3.91 20.40 12.45
CA LEU A 869 -4.26 20.15 11.04
C LEU A 869 -3.00 20.09 10.16
N ALA A 870 -2.01 20.95 10.39
CA ALA A 870 -0.71 20.87 9.72
C ALA A 870 -0.04 19.51 9.92
N ALA A 871 0.12 19.07 11.17
CA ALA A 871 0.71 17.76 11.48
C ALA A 871 -0.07 16.59 10.84
N LEU A 872 -1.42 16.65 10.82
CA LEU A 872 -2.26 15.65 10.16
C LEU A 872 -2.12 15.65 8.63
N CYS A 873 -1.99 16.82 7.99
CA CYS A 873 -1.78 16.95 6.55
C CYS A 873 -0.36 16.56 6.11
N GLU A 874 0.66 16.79 6.94
CA GLU A 874 2.05 16.37 6.68
C GLU A 874 2.20 14.85 6.70
N ASN A 875 1.57 14.19 7.69
CA ASN A 875 1.84 12.79 8.00
C ASN A 875 0.74 11.83 7.51
N ASN A 876 -0.43 12.35 7.11
CA ASN A 876 -1.67 11.65 6.76
C ASN A 876 -2.26 10.70 7.84
N THR A 877 -1.48 10.21 8.79
CA THR A 877 -1.91 9.33 9.88
C THR A 877 -1.04 9.57 11.11
N LEU A 878 -1.66 9.89 12.26
CA LEU A 878 -0.96 10.20 13.51
C LEU A 878 -1.68 9.64 14.75
N PRO A 879 -0.94 9.16 15.77
CA PRO A 879 -1.49 8.86 17.08
C PRO A 879 -2.23 10.06 17.70
N LEU A 880 -3.31 9.80 18.43
CA LEU A 880 -4.10 10.79 19.18
C LEU A 880 -3.21 11.70 20.05
N THR A 881 -2.16 11.13 20.65
CA THR A 881 -1.18 11.82 21.50
C THR A 881 -0.29 12.77 20.69
N ALA A 882 0.13 12.41 19.48
CA ALA A 882 0.92 13.25 18.59
C ALA A 882 0.11 14.46 18.09
N VAL A 883 -1.14 14.24 17.66
CA VAL A 883 -2.06 15.33 17.26
C VAL A 883 -2.33 16.29 18.42
N ALA A 884 -2.45 15.77 19.65
CA ALA A 884 -2.56 16.61 20.85
C ALA A 884 -1.27 17.38 21.17
N ALA A 885 -0.10 16.76 21.02
CA ALA A 885 1.20 17.38 21.25
C ALA A 885 1.46 18.53 20.25
N ALA A 886 1.14 18.34 18.96
CA ALA A 886 1.21 19.37 17.93
C ALA A 886 0.35 20.60 18.31
N ALA A 887 -0.86 20.38 18.84
CA ALA A 887 -1.74 21.43 19.36
C ALA A 887 -1.36 21.99 20.75
N GLY A 888 -0.16 21.67 21.27
CA GLY A 888 0.29 22.11 22.59
C GLY A 888 -0.61 21.65 23.74
N MET A 889 -1.23 20.47 23.62
CA MET A 889 -2.13 19.90 24.62
C MET A 889 -1.52 18.68 25.34
N PRO A 890 -1.74 18.52 26.68
CA PRO A 890 -1.31 17.33 27.39
C PRO A 890 -1.94 16.04 26.85
N PRO A 891 -1.20 14.91 26.78
CA PRO A 891 -1.69 13.64 26.24
C PRO A 891 -3.03 13.15 26.81
N ALA A 892 -3.33 13.44 28.08
CA ALA A 892 -4.60 13.09 28.73
C ALA A 892 -5.85 13.76 28.12
N ARG A 893 -5.70 14.78 27.26
CA ARG A 893 -6.81 15.42 26.51
C ARG A 893 -6.95 14.95 25.07
N SER A 894 -6.04 14.11 24.59
CA SER A 894 -5.95 13.64 23.19
C SER A 894 -7.26 13.12 22.62
N ARG A 895 -7.85 12.07 23.21
CA ARG A 895 -9.12 11.46 22.76
C ARG A 895 -10.28 12.45 22.70
N GLY A 896 -10.32 13.42 23.62
CA GLY A 896 -11.35 14.46 23.64
C GLY A 896 -11.13 15.54 22.56
N TYR A 897 -9.88 15.89 22.28
CA TYR A 897 -9.55 16.84 21.21
C TYR A 897 -9.74 16.24 19.82
N ALA A 898 -9.38 14.96 19.64
CA ALA A 898 -9.64 14.19 18.43
C ALA A 898 -11.14 14.11 18.10
N ALA A 899 -12.01 13.86 19.09
CA ALA A 899 -13.46 13.88 18.87
C ALA A 899 -13.97 15.25 18.37
N VAL A 900 -13.34 16.36 18.79
CA VAL A 900 -13.63 17.70 18.27
C VAL A 900 -13.13 17.87 16.83
N LEU A 901 -11.95 17.36 16.49
CA LEU A 901 -11.43 17.38 15.12
C LEU A 901 -12.28 16.53 14.17
N THR A 902 -12.69 15.33 14.58
CA THR A 902 -13.59 14.45 13.82
C THR A 902 -14.97 15.11 13.62
N GLN A 903 -15.50 15.78 14.66
CA GLN A 903 -16.75 16.54 14.54
C GLN A 903 -16.63 17.74 13.59
N LEU A 904 -15.48 18.42 13.57
CA LEU A 904 -15.24 19.60 12.73
C LEU A 904 -15.03 19.23 11.24
N LEU A 905 -14.36 18.10 10.96
CA LEU A 905 -13.96 17.73 9.61
C LEU A 905 -14.94 16.79 8.89
N ASN A 906 -15.76 16.00 9.57
CA ASN A 906 -16.63 15.01 8.92
C ASN A 906 -18.04 15.57 8.70
N MET A 907 -18.31 16.13 7.51
CA MET A 907 -19.64 16.65 7.16
C MET A 907 -20.47 15.60 6.41
N ASP A 908 -21.78 15.62 6.63
CA ASP A 908 -22.81 14.83 5.90
C ASP A 908 -22.51 13.33 5.71
N GLY A 909 -21.72 12.75 6.61
CA GLY A 909 -21.33 11.33 6.62
C GLY A 909 -19.98 11.01 5.96
N ILE A 910 -19.31 11.98 5.34
CA ILE A 910 -17.97 11.81 4.75
C ILE A 910 -16.93 11.72 5.88
N GLN A 911 -16.12 10.66 5.89
CA GLN A 911 -15.07 10.45 6.89
C GLN A 911 -13.74 11.05 6.44
N VAL A 912 -13.67 12.38 6.36
CA VAL A 912 -12.43 13.13 6.07
C VAL A 912 -11.34 12.80 7.10
N LEU A 913 -11.73 12.64 8.36
CA LEU A 913 -10.87 12.19 9.47
C LEU A 913 -11.44 10.90 10.08
N GLU A 914 -10.74 9.80 9.84
CA GLU A 914 -11.03 8.45 10.33
C GLU A 914 -10.32 8.19 11.67
N LEU A 915 -10.99 7.56 12.64
CA LEU A 915 -10.33 6.96 13.81
C LEU A 915 -10.14 5.47 13.52
N LEU A 916 -8.89 5.01 13.49
CA LEU A 916 -8.55 3.63 13.12
C LEU A 916 -9.06 2.62 14.17
N PRO A 917 -9.18 1.32 13.82
CA PRO A 917 -9.69 0.29 14.73
C PRO A 917 -8.92 0.15 16.06
N ASP A 918 -7.66 0.61 16.11
CA ASP A 918 -6.84 0.66 17.32
C ASP A 918 -7.39 1.60 18.42
N ASN A 919 -8.32 2.51 18.07
CA ASN A 919 -8.82 3.60 18.91
C ASN A 919 -7.70 4.52 19.48
N LYS A 920 -6.49 4.45 18.89
CA LYS A 920 -5.27 5.18 19.28
C LYS A 920 -4.78 6.12 18.16
N THR A 921 -5.22 5.95 16.91
CA THR A 921 -4.67 6.66 15.73
C THR A 921 -5.74 7.31 14.86
N LEU A 922 -5.49 8.56 14.44
CA LEU A 922 -6.29 9.30 13.47
C LEU A 922 -5.65 9.23 12.08
N LYS A 923 -6.47 9.10 11.04
CA LYS A 923 -6.07 9.13 9.64
C LYS A 923 -6.86 10.21 8.90
N LEU A 924 -6.17 11.12 8.22
CA LEU A 924 -6.75 12.17 7.41
C LEU A 924 -6.75 11.73 5.93
N ASN A 925 -7.88 11.87 5.26
CA ASN A 925 -7.98 11.74 3.82
C ASN A 925 -7.91 13.15 3.18
N LEU A 926 -6.71 13.56 2.77
CA LEU A 926 -6.45 14.88 2.19
C LEU A 926 -7.27 15.15 0.91
N ALA A 927 -7.54 14.12 0.09
CA ALA A 927 -8.37 14.26 -1.11
C ALA A 927 -9.84 14.55 -0.76
N TRP A 928 -10.39 13.90 0.28
CA TRP A 928 -11.73 14.21 0.78
C TRP A 928 -11.77 15.55 1.53
N LEU A 929 -10.69 15.97 2.21
CA LEU A 929 -10.58 17.31 2.80
C LEU A 929 -10.71 18.40 1.73
N LYS A 930 -9.94 18.30 0.63
CA LYS A 930 -10.03 19.23 -0.50
C LYS A 930 -11.43 19.23 -1.12
N ALA A 931 -11.97 18.04 -1.44
CA ALA A 931 -13.27 17.90 -2.09
C ALA A 931 -14.46 18.39 -1.24
N GLN A 932 -14.43 18.21 0.09
CA GLN A 932 -15.52 18.61 0.98
C GLN A 932 -15.52 20.12 1.26
N PHE A 933 -14.34 20.75 1.42
CA PHE A 933 -14.22 22.17 1.76
C PHE A 933 -14.00 23.11 0.56
N GLY A 934 -13.91 22.56 -0.65
CA GLY A 934 -13.80 23.32 -1.90
C GLY A 934 -12.41 23.92 -2.13
N LEU A 935 -11.36 23.23 -1.71
CA LEU A 935 -9.97 23.70 -1.81
C LEU A 935 -9.40 23.35 -3.20
N GLU A 936 -8.71 24.30 -3.85
CA GLU A 936 -8.11 24.08 -5.19
C GLU A 936 -6.93 23.08 -5.15
N GLU A 937 -6.50 22.57 -6.31
CA GLU A 937 -5.64 21.38 -6.48
C GLU A 937 -4.16 21.57 -6.07
#